data_AF-A0A848ZT70-F1
#
_entry.id   AF-A0A848ZT70-F1
#
_cell.length_a   1.000
_cell.length_b   1.000
_cell.length_c   1.000
_cell.angle_alpha   90.00
_cell.angle_beta   90.00
_cell.angle_gamma   90.00
#
_symmetry.space_group_name_H-M   'P 1'
#
loop_
_entity.id
_entity.type
_entity.pdbx_description
1 polymer ?
#
loop_
_entity_poly.entity_id
_entity_poly.type
_entity_poly.pdbx_seq_one_letter_code
_entity_poly.pdbx_strand_id
1 'polypeptide(L)'
;DQGINLCKLLSGSEGTLAFTTEIVLQLTQVPPKRSAMVVTHYKTLEDCLMDVAPLMANSLHTCEMMDKVILDCTKNNRTQLANRFFVEGDPEALLMLEVKSDTEEDLARQLEKLLQTVKASGLSYASPILKDGDVNKAIELRKAGLGLLGNIVGDRKAVACIEDTAVALEDLKDFIGEFSEIMKGYGQDAVYYAHAGAGELHLRPILNLKKSADVGLFRDITTDVARLTKKYNGSFSGEHGDGIVRAEFIPLMIGEKNYELLKRIKSYFDPHNIFNPGKIVDAFPMDESLRYEVDREEPEISTMMDFSDSEGILKAAEKCNGSGDCRKTHQVSGAMCPSYHATKNEKDTTRGRANTLREFLTSSEKPNKFNNKELKEVFDLCLSCKACSSECPSNVDVATLKAEFLYQYQEENGYPLRGKLFAYNTKLNRLGSKMAGITNAVYDSKILGGLIKRSAGVATERNLPKVFKVDFDKELQKANNQSIKAKSKLVLYIDEFTNYLDVELGRDAIEVLTRLGYEVELFYGESGRTYISKGFLRQAKKLAAKNLEQLSVLTDKGLPILGLEPSAILSFRDEYKRFGLDKGKMDAVAANSFLIEEFLAKEIQLGHITADQFTTEAKTVKIHTHCHQKSISNQKVTFDVLNLPQNYSVSIISSGCCGMAGSFGYEKEHYEVSMQVGELKLFPAVRKAASDVIIA
;
A
#
# COMPACT_ATOMS: atom_id res chain seq x y z
N ASP A 1 -0.08 -52.15 17.73
CA ASP A 1 -1.08 -51.31 17.04
C ASP A 1 -1.06 -49.89 17.52
N GLN A 2 -0.33 -49.01 16.84
CA GLN A 2 -0.57 -47.58 16.97
C GLN A 2 -1.78 -47.26 16.08
N GLY A 3 -2.86 -46.72 16.66
CA GLY A 3 -4.06 -46.37 15.91
C GLY A 3 -3.79 -45.37 14.78
N ILE A 4 -4.75 -45.25 13.85
CA ILE A 4 -4.68 -44.31 12.72
C ILE A 4 -4.64 -42.86 13.25
N ASN A 5 -3.64 -42.08 12.82
CA ASN A 5 -3.55 -40.66 13.15
C ASN A 5 -4.37 -39.82 12.16
N LEU A 6 -5.59 -39.44 12.54
CA LEU A 6 -6.49 -38.65 11.70
C LEU A 6 -5.95 -37.25 11.38
N CYS A 7 -5.11 -36.65 12.25
CA CYS A 7 -4.53 -35.34 11.97
C CYS A 7 -3.69 -35.35 10.69
N LYS A 8 -2.92 -36.44 10.45
CA LYS A 8 -2.14 -36.58 9.22
C LYS A 8 -3.00 -36.70 7.96
N LEU A 9 -4.20 -37.24 8.08
CA LEU A 9 -5.14 -37.35 6.96
C LEU A 9 -5.86 -36.03 6.68
N LEU A 10 -6.20 -35.27 7.73
CA LEU A 10 -6.94 -34.01 7.60
C LEU A 10 -6.03 -32.84 7.20
N SER A 11 -4.76 -32.85 7.60
CA SER A 11 -3.77 -31.86 7.16
C SER A 11 -3.54 -31.95 5.65
N GLY A 12 -3.80 -30.87 4.92
CA GLY A 12 -3.73 -30.85 3.45
C GLY A 12 -5.00 -31.32 2.74
N SER A 13 -6.08 -31.66 3.47
CA SER A 13 -7.35 -32.06 2.84
C SER A 13 -8.15 -30.89 2.22
N GLU A 14 -7.67 -29.66 2.35
CA GLU A 14 -8.27 -28.44 1.75
C GLU A 14 -9.76 -28.27 2.04
N GLY A 15 -10.22 -28.69 3.21
CA GLY A 15 -11.62 -28.60 3.61
C GLY A 15 -12.55 -29.53 2.83
N THR A 16 -12.02 -30.52 2.12
CA THR A 16 -12.81 -31.54 1.40
C THR A 16 -13.28 -32.67 2.31
N LEU A 17 -12.62 -32.91 3.45
CA LEU A 17 -12.97 -34.00 4.37
C LEU A 17 -13.65 -33.52 5.66
N ALA A 18 -13.32 -32.31 6.13
CA ALA A 18 -13.87 -31.75 7.36
C ALA A 18 -13.75 -30.22 7.40
N PHE A 19 -14.54 -29.59 8.26
CA PHE A 19 -14.37 -28.20 8.66
C PHE A 19 -13.65 -28.12 10.02
N THR A 20 -12.42 -27.61 10.02
CA THR A 20 -11.59 -27.52 11.24
C THR A 20 -11.88 -26.21 11.98
N THR A 21 -12.26 -26.29 13.25
CA THR A 21 -12.57 -25.11 14.09
C THR A 21 -11.42 -24.71 15.01
N GLU A 22 -10.61 -25.68 15.46
CA GLU A 22 -9.54 -25.48 16.43
C GLU A 22 -8.36 -26.42 16.11
N ILE A 23 -7.13 -25.96 16.36
CA ILE A 23 -5.90 -26.72 16.11
C ILE A 23 -4.94 -26.49 17.29
N VAL A 24 -4.35 -27.56 17.81
CA VAL A 24 -3.24 -27.48 18.76
C VAL A 24 -1.93 -27.62 17.99
N LEU A 25 -1.08 -26.59 18.06
CA LEU A 25 0.18 -26.53 17.32
C LEU A 25 1.37 -26.76 18.25
N GLN A 26 2.37 -27.49 17.75
CA GLN A 26 3.68 -27.56 18.39
C GLN A 26 4.45 -26.27 18.10
N LEU A 27 4.96 -25.63 19.15
CA LEU A 27 5.78 -24.42 19.03
C LEU A 27 7.27 -24.78 18.97
N THR A 28 8.04 -23.98 18.22
CA THR A 28 9.51 -24.04 18.22
C THR A 28 10.09 -22.93 19.11
N GLN A 29 11.37 -23.02 19.45
CA GLN A 29 12.07 -21.94 20.14
C GLN A 29 12.19 -20.70 19.25
N VAL A 30 12.20 -19.52 19.86
CA VAL A 30 12.38 -18.26 19.12
C VAL A 30 13.75 -18.29 18.41
N PRO A 31 13.83 -17.90 17.13
CA PRO A 31 15.09 -17.87 16.40
C PRO A 31 16.15 -17.01 17.10
N PRO A 32 17.45 -17.27 16.83
CA PRO A 32 18.52 -16.45 17.38
C PRO A 32 18.37 -14.97 17.04
N LYS A 33 18.82 -14.10 17.96
CA LYS A 33 18.57 -12.65 17.87
C LYS A 33 19.46 -11.93 16.85
N ARG A 34 20.65 -12.47 16.57
CA ARG A 34 21.60 -11.84 15.65
C ARG A 34 21.43 -12.43 14.27
N SER A 35 21.38 -11.56 13.26
CA SER A 35 21.18 -11.93 11.87
C SER A 35 22.08 -11.10 10.97
N ALA A 36 22.61 -11.76 9.94
CA ALA A 36 23.24 -11.10 8.81
C ALA A 36 22.72 -11.74 7.52
N MET A 37 22.50 -10.93 6.50
CA MET A 37 22.05 -11.39 5.19
C MET A 37 23.05 -10.97 4.13
N VAL A 38 23.53 -11.93 3.34
CA VAL A 38 24.29 -11.67 2.11
C VAL A 38 23.30 -11.67 0.96
N VAL A 39 23.26 -10.60 0.17
CA VAL A 39 22.39 -10.53 -1.01
C VAL A 39 23.25 -10.58 -2.27
N THR A 40 23.34 -11.75 -2.92
CA THR A 40 24.13 -11.91 -4.14
C THR A 40 23.35 -11.45 -5.37
N HIS A 41 24.06 -10.80 -6.31
CA HIS A 41 23.49 -10.19 -7.51
C HIS A 41 24.00 -10.88 -8.78
N TYR A 42 23.10 -11.18 -9.70
CA TYR A 42 23.39 -11.98 -10.89
C TYR A 42 23.03 -11.27 -12.19
N LYS A 43 23.77 -11.59 -13.25
CA LYS A 43 23.50 -11.12 -14.62
C LYS A 43 22.56 -12.03 -15.41
N THR A 44 22.30 -13.23 -14.92
CA THR A 44 21.40 -14.21 -15.52
C THR A 44 20.64 -14.93 -14.42
N LEU A 45 19.44 -15.47 -14.74
CA LEU A 45 18.65 -16.27 -13.80
C LEU A 45 19.33 -17.63 -13.56
N GLU A 46 19.94 -18.17 -14.61
CA GLU A 46 20.65 -19.45 -14.60
C GLU A 46 21.82 -19.43 -13.61
N ASP A 47 22.64 -18.38 -13.64
CA ASP A 47 23.76 -18.21 -12.70
C ASP A 47 23.24 -18.13 -11.25
N CYS A 48 22.13 -17.44 -11.02
CA CYS A 48 21.51 -17.31 -9.71
C CYS A 48 21.04 -18.67 -9.15
N LEU A 49 20.38 -19.46 -9.99
CA LEU A 49 19.83 -20.76 -9.61
C LEU A 49 20.92 -21.83 -9.47
N MET A 50 21.99 -21.76 -10.27
CA MET A 50 23.17 -22.61 -10.13
C MET A 50 23.90 -22.39 -8.80
N ASP A 51 23.82 -21.19 -8.23
CA ASP A 51 24.43 -20.84 -6.95
C ASP A 51 23.69 -21.42 -5.74
N VAL A 52 22.42 -21.79 -5.88
CA VAL A 52 21.58 -22.22 -4.74
C VAL A 52 22.15 -23.46 -4.06
N ALA A 53 22.41 -24.53 -4.80
CA ALA A 53 22.91 -25.79 -4.26
C ALA A 53 24.24 -25.65 -3.48
N PRO A 54 25.31 -25.03 -4.02
CA PRO A 54 26.55 -24.84 -3.27
C PRO A 54 26.38 -23.92 -2.05
N LEU A 55 25.52 -22.89 -2.14
CA LEU A 55 25.30 -21.97 -1.02
C LEU A 55 24.50 -22.62 0.12
N MET A 56 23.54 -23.50 -0.19
CA MET A 56 22.77 -24.29 0.78
C MET A 56 23.61 -25.31 1.57
N ALA A 57 24.89 -25.54 1.20
CA ALA A 57 25.83 -26.26 2.04
C ALA A 57 26.26 -25.49 3.31
N ASN A 58 25.83 -24.23 3.44
CA ASN A 58 25.95 -23.41 4.64
C ASN A 58 24.68 -23.52 5.51
N SER A 59 24.81 -23.17 6.79
CA SER A 59 23.69 -23.20 7.75
C SER A 59 22.75 -21.99 7.57
N LEU A 60 22.14 -21.89 6.40
CA LEU A 60 21.24 -20.79 6.07
C LEU A 60 19.91 -20.91 6.81
N HIS A 61 19.44 -19.79 7.34
CA HIS A 61 18.09 -19.64 7.86
C HIS A 61 17.08 -19.31 6.74
N THR A 62 17.54 -18.56 5.73
CA THR A 62 16.74 -18.10 4.60
C THR A 62 17.59 -18.19 3.33
N CYS A 63 16.99 -18.67 2.24
CA CYS A 63 17.58 -18.68 0.89
C CYS A 63 16.45 -18.43 -0.12
N GLU A 64 16.28 -17.15 -0.47
CA GLU A 64 15.14 -16.64 -1.23
C GLU A 64 15.59 -15.94 -2.50
N MET A 65 14.83 -16.09 -3.58
CA MET A 65 15.16 -15.48 -4.86
C MET A 65 14.13 -14.43 -5.29
N MET A 66 14.60 -13.37 -5.95
CA MET A 66 13.78 -12.38 -6.65
C MET A 66 14.36 -12.09 -8.04
N ASP A 67 13.52 -12.07 -9.07
CA ASP A 67 13.93 -11.74 -10.43
C ASP A 67 13.85 -10.24 -10.76
N LYS A 68 14.30 -9.91 -11.98
CA LYS A 68 14.21 -8.58 -12.57
C LYS A 68 12.79 -8.02 -12.59
N VAL A 69 11.79 -8.82 -12.96
CA VAL A 69 10.42 -8.32 -13.15
C VAL A 69 9.86 -7.79 -11.84
N ILE A 70 10.06 -8.52 -10.74
CA ILE A 70 9.66 -8.06 -9.42
C ILE A 70 10.48 -6.82 -9.03
N LEU A 71 11.81 -6.83 -9.25
CA LEU A 71 12.66 -5.70 -8.95
C LEU A 71 12.25 -4.44 -9.72
N ASP A 72 11.84 -4.53 -10.96
CA ASP A 72 11.35 -3.40 -11.73
C ASP A 72 10.01 -2.89 -11.20
N CYS A 73 9.11 -3.79 -10.78
CA CYS A 73 7.86 -3.40 -10.14
C CYS A 73 8.07 -2.62 -8.83
N THR A 74 9.17 -2.87 -8.10
CA THR A 74 9.49 -2.10 -6.87
C THR A 74 9.81 -0.62 -7.17
N LYS A 75 10.29 -0.27 -8.37
CA LYS A 75 10.65 1.11 -8.75
C LYS A 75 9.43 2.05 -8.69
N ASN A 76 8.24 1.50 -8.90
CA ASN A 76 6.96 2.23 -8.90
C ASN A 76 6.19 2.14 -7.56
N ASN A 77 6.74 1.45 -6.55
CA ASN A 77 6.15 1.37 -5.22
C ASN A 77 7.00 2.15 -4.20
N ARG A 78 6.44 3.20 -3.62
CA ARG A 78 7.16 4.12 -2.70
C ARG A 78 7.81 3.41 -1.51
N THR A 79 7.09 2.48 -0.87
CA THR A 79 7.60 1.74 0.29
C THR A 79 8.73 0.81 -0.12
N GLN A 80 8.56 0.10 -1.24
CA GLN A 80 9.55 -0.88 -1.70
C GLN A 80 10.78 -0.23 -2.33
N LEU A 81 10.64 0.95 -2.92
CA LEU A 81 11.77 1.78 -3.37
C LEU A 81 12.72 2.12 -2.22
N ALA A 82 12.20 2.38 -1.02
CA ALA A 82 13.02 2.60 0.17
C ALA A 82 13.66 1.31 0.72
N ASN A 83 13.02 0.15 0.53
CA ASN A 83 13.49 -1.13 1.03
C ASN A 83 14.59 -1.77 0.17
N ARG A 84 14.82 -1.28 -1.06
CA ARG A 84 15.81 -1.84 -2.01
C ARG A 84 17.16 -1.12 -2.06
N PHE A 85 17.53 -0.38 -1.00
CA PHE A 85 18.76 0.43 -0.92
C PHE A 85 20.06 -0.36 -1.14
N PHE A 86 20.02 -1.68 -0.97
CA PHE A 86 21.14 -2.59 -1.16
C PHE A 86 21.30 -3.07 -2.61
N VAL A 87 20.39 -2.75 -3.51
CA VAL A 87 20.46 -3.25 -4.89
C VAL A 87 21.54 -2.48 -5.67
N GLU A 88 22.59 -3.18 -6.07
CA GLU A 88 23.72 -2.62 -6.83
C GLU A 88 23.58 -2.92 -8.33
N GLY A 89 23.61 -1.86 -9.15
CA GLY A 89 23.44 -1.99 -10.61
C GLY A 89 22.00 -2.33 -11.02
N ASP A 90 21.85 -3.16 -12.04
CA ASP A 90 20.55 -3.62 -12.57
C ASP A 90 20.57 -5.16 -12.71
N PRO A 91 20.46 -5.91 -11.59
CA PRO A 91 20.56 -7.36 -11.61
C PRO A 91 19.37 -8.01 -12.33
N GLU A 92 19.62 -9.14 -12.98
CA GLU A 92 18.57 -10.01 -13.50
C GLU A 92 17.93 -10.86 -12.39
N ALA A 93 18.68 -11.13 -11.33
CA ALA A 93 18.20 -11.83 -10.14
C ALA A 93 19.01 -11.49 -8.90
N LEU A 94 18.37 -11.65 -7.74
CA LEU A 94 18.96 -11.58 -6.41
C LEU A 94 18.73 -12.89 -5.67
N LEU A 95 19.71 -13.32 -4.90
CA LEU A 95 19.56 -14.38 -3.91
C LEU A 95 19.85 -13.82 -2.51
N MET A 96 18.93 -14.07 -1.58
CA MET A 96 18.94 -13.50 -0.23
C MET A 96 19.26 -14.61 0.77
N LEU A 97 20.46 -14.54 1.34
CA LEU A 97 21.07 -15.62 2.12
C LEU A 97 21.23 -15.16 3.57
N GLU A 98 20.33 -15.58 4.46
CA GLU A 98 20.37 -15.17 5.87
C GLU A 98 21.04 -16.23 6.74
N VAL A 99 21.97 -15.81 7.59
CA VAL A 99 22.52 -16.60 8.68
C VAL A 99 22.10 -16.01 10.02
N LYS A 100 21.84 -16.86 11.01
CA LYS A 100 21.45 -16.45 12.36
C LYS A 100 22.30 -17.13 13.42
N SER A 101 22.59 -16.39 14.49
CA SER A 101 23.30 -16.93 15.65
C SER A 101 22.95 -16.19 16.94
N ASP A 102 23.22 -16.83 18.08
CA ASP A 102 23.07 -16.23 19.41
C ASP A 102 24.30 -15.39 19.79
N THR A 103 25.46 -15.63 19.15
CA THR A 103 26.71 -14.90 19.40
C THR A 103 27.25 -14.24 18.14
N GLU A 104 28.07 -13.19 18.32
CA GLU A 104 28.60 -12.36 17.21
C GLU A 104 29.77 -13.08 16.56
N GLU A 105 30.56 -13.76 17.39
CA GLU A 105 31.69 -14.59 16.97
C GLU A 105 31.22 -15.71 16.03
N ASP A 106 30.14 -16.41 16.40
CA ASP A 106 29.59 -17.47 15.56
C ASP A 106 28.89 -16.91 14.32
N LEU A 107 28.15 -15.79 14.45
CA LEU A 107 27.58 -15.10 13.28
C LEU A 107 28.67 -14.70 12.28
N ALA A 108 29.77 -14.12 12.76
CA ALA A 108 30.90 -13.73 11.92
C ALA A 108 31.56 -14.93 11.24
N ARG A 109 31.70 -16.05 11.95
CA ARG A 109 32.22 -17.31 11.38
C ARG A 109 31.31 -17.88 10.29
N GLN A 110 30.00 -17.91 10.52
CA GLN A 110 29.02 -18.37 9.53
C GLN A 110 29.02 -17.46 8.30
N LEU A 111 29.06 -16.14 8.51
CA LEU A 111 29.12 -15.14 7.44
C LEU A 111 30.40 -15.26 6.61
N GLU A 112 31.56 -15.44 7.25
CA GLU A 112 32.83 -15.63 6.55
C GLU A 112 32.82 -16.88 5.68
N LYS A 113 32.32 -18.01 6.23
CA LYS A 113 32.17 -19.26 5.47
C LYS A 113 31.25 -19.07 4.25
N LEU A 114 30.12 -18.40 4.44
CA LEU A 114 29.18 -18.09 3.35
C LEU A 114 29.85 -17.24 2.25
N LEU A 115 30.57 -16.18 2.62
CA LEU A 115 31.29 -15.32 1.68
C LEU A 115 32.41 -16.08 0.94
N GLN A 116 33.08 -17.03 1.59
CA GLN A 116 34.05 -17.91 0.93
C GLN A 116 33.36 -18.78 -0.13
N THR A 117 32.18 -19.33 0.15
CA THR A 117 31.39 -20.09 -0.84
C THR A 117 30.94 -19.21 -2.01
N VAL A 118 30.41 -18.00 -1.74
CA VAL A 118 30.03 -17.03 -2.77
C VAL A 118 31.22 -16.71 -3.68
N LYS A 119 32.38 -16.41 -3.09
CA LYS A 119 33.61 -16.12 -3.83
C LYS A 119 34.10 -17.32 -4.64
N ALA A 120 33.99 -18.53 -4.10
CA ALA A 120 34.39 -19.75 -4.78
C ALA A 120 33.50 -20.07 -5.99
N SER A 121 32.21 -19.75 -5.91
CA SER A 121 31.30 -19.90 -7.05
C SER A 121 31.59 -18.87 -8.14
N GLY A 122 31.78 -17.60 -7.76
CA GLY A 122 32.19 -16.54 -8.68
C GLY A 122 31.10 -16.11 -9.70
N LEU A 123 29.86 -16.59 -9.54
CA LEU A 123 28.74 -16.30 -10.43
C LEU A 123 28.09 -14.93 -10.15
N SER A 124 28.10 -14.48 -8.90
CA SER A 124 27.54 -13.17 -8.52
C SER A 124 28.54 -12.02 -8.72
N TYR A 125 28.08 -10.86 -9.20
CA TYR A 125 28.94 -9.68 -9.39
C TYR A 125 28.96 -8.71 -8.19
N ALA A 126 27.99 -8.80 -7.29
CA ALA A 126 27.91 -8.03 -6.05
C ALA A 126 27.31 -8.89 -4.93
N SER A 127 27.66 -8.58 -3.67
CA SER A 127 27.22 -9.34 -2.50
C SER A 127 27.11 -8.45 -1.24
N PRO A 128 26.32 -7.36 -1.26
CA PRO A 128 26.12 -6.51 -0.09
C PRO A 128 25.66 -7.31 1.14
N ILE A 129 26.16 -6.89 2.31
CA ILE A 129 25.88 -7.51 3.61
C ILE A 129 24.95 -6.61 4.39
N LEU A 130 23.80 -7.14 4.77
CA LEU A 130 22.79 -6.45 5.57
C LEU A 130 22.84 -6.96 7.02
N LYS A 131 22.65 -6.06 7.97
CA LYS A 131 22.61 -6.35 9.41
C LYS A 131 21.43 -5.66 10.08
N ASP A 132 21.03 -6.15 11.24
CA ASP A 132 20.01 -5.52 12.08
C ASP A 132 18.68 -5.24 11.33
N GLY A 133 18.18 -4.00 11.40
CA GLY A 133 16.92 -3.58 10.77
C GLY A 133 16.94 -3.64 9.24
N ASP A 134 18.11 -3.67 8.62
CA ASP A 134 18.24 -3.71 7.16
C ASP A 134 17.88 -5.08 6.58
N VAL A 135 18.11 -6.17 7.34
CA VAL A 135 17.63 -7.51 6.98
C VAL A 135 16.11 -7.52 6.89
N ASN A 136 15.42 -6.88 7.84
CA ASN A 136 13.96 -6.81 7.82
C ASN A 136 13.44 -6.03 6.60
N LYS A 137 14.10 -4.94 6.18
CA LYS A 137 13.70 -4.21 4.96
C LYS A 137 13.78 -5.10 3.72
N ALA A 138 14.85 -5.88 3.60
CA ALA A 138 15.01 -6.82 2.50
C ALA A 138 13.95 -7.93 2.53
N ILE A 139 13.67 -8.50 3.71
CA ILE A 139 12.60 -9.50 3.88
C ILE A 139 11.23 -8.91 3.48
N GLU A 140 10.91 -7.68 3.89
CA GLU A 140 9.66 -7.03 3.52
C GLU A 140 9.58 -6.74 2.01
N LEU A 141 10.71 -6.44 1.35
CA LEU A 141 10.80 -6.36 -0.10
C LEU A 141 10.43 -7.69 -0.77
N ARG A 142 11.04 -8.79 -0.31
CA ARG A 142 10.79 -10.15 -0.81
C ARG A 142 9.34 -10.59 -0.63
N LYS A 143 8.74 -10.32 0.53
CA LYS A 143 7.33 -10.62 0.82
C LYS A 143 6.36 -9.83 -0.06
N ALA A 144 6.71 -8.60 -0.43
CA ALA A 144 5.86 -7.78 -1.30
C ALA A 144 5.85 -8.24 -2.77
N GLY A 145 6.79 -9.09 -3.18
CA GLY A 145 7.03 -9.49 -4.58
C GLY A 145 5.77 -9.88 -5.35
N LEU A 146 4.98 -10.81 -4.81
CA LEU A 146 3.73 -11.27 -5.41
C LEU A 146 2.77 -10.11 -5.70
N GLY A 147 2.57 -9.25 -4.72
CA GLY A 147 1.62 -8.17 -4.85
C GLY A 147 2.08 -7.07 -5.80
N LEU A 148 3.40 -6.86 -5.90
CA LEU A 148 4.01 -5.94 -6.86
C LEU A 148 3.75 -6.35 -8.31
N LEU A 149 3.59 -7.65 -8.61
CA LEU A 149 3.26 -8.12 -9.96
C LEU A 149 1.88 -7.62 -10.45
N GLY A 150 1.00 -7.22 -9.54
CA GLY A 150 -0.25 -6.53 -9.89
C GLY A 150 -0.02 -5.17 -10.58
N ASN A 151 1.18 -4.59 -10.47
CA ASN A 151 1.55 -3.31 -11.08
C ASN A 151 1.97 -3.39 -12.55
N ILE A 152 2.11 -4.59 -13.13
CA ILE A 152 2.31 -4.74 -14.57
C ILE A 152 1.13 -4.07 -15.27
N VAL A 153 1.39 -3.10 -16.15
CA VAL A 153 0.35 -2.32 -16.83
C VAL A 153 -0.20 -3.12 -18.02
N GLY A 154 -1.50 -3.00 -18.28
CA GLY A 154 -2.19 -3.71 -19.37
C GLY A 154 -2.85 -5.03 -18.95
N ASP A 155 -3.42 -5.72 -19.94
CA ASP A 155 -4.19 -6.97 -19.73
C ASP A 155 -3.32 -8.22 -19.59
N ARG A 156 -2.09 -8.18 -20.09
CA ARG A 156 -1.11 -9.26 -19.88
C ARG A 156 -0.56 -9.17 -18.46
N LYS A 157 -0.79 -10.21 -17.66
CA LYS A 157 -0.37 -10.28 -16.25
C LYS A 157 0.49 -11.52 -16.01
N ALA A 158 1.27 -11.50 -14.93
CA ALA A 158 1.93 -12.69 -14.41
C ALA A 158 0.87 -13.61 -13.77
N VAL A 159 0.48 -14.66 -14.49
CA VAL A 159 -0.64 -15.54 -14.14
C VAL A 159 -0.19 -16.75 -13.31
N ALA A 160 -1.05 -17.14 -12.38
CA ALA A 160 -0.83 -18.23 -11.45
C ALA A 160 -1.19 -19.60 -12.00
N CYS A 161 -0.29 -20.21 -12.78
CA CYS A 161 -0.40 -21.63 -13.14
C CYS A 161 0.65 -22.52 -12.46
N ILE A 162 1.90 -22.08 -12.35
CA ILE A 162 3.04 -22.92 -11.94
C ILE A 162 3.69 -22.32 -10.68
N GLU A 163 2.88 -22.12 -9.65
CA GLU A 163 3.28 -21.34 -8.48
C GLU A 163 3.75 -22.17 -7.29
N ASP A 164 4.07 -23.43 -7.49
CA ASP A 164 4.19 -24.34 -6.36
C ASP A 164 5.01 -25.58 -6.69
N THR A 165 5.94 -25.46 -7.63
CA THR A 165 6.70 -26.62 -8.10
C THR A 165 7.96 -26.77 -7.27
N ALA A 166 8.16 -27.93 -6.66
CA ALA A 166 9.37 -28.24 -5.90
C ALA A 166 10.14 -29.41 -6.52
N VAL A 167 11.45 -29.25 -6.67
CA VAL A 167 12.38 -30.30 -7.12
C VAL A 167 13.57 -30.39 -6.17
N ALA A 168 14.35 -31.48 -6.24
CA ALA A 168 15.58 -31.57 -5.49
C ALA A 168 16.56 -30.46 -5.90
N LEU A 169 17.38 -29.97 -4.97
CA LEU A 169 18.31 -28.87 -5.23
C LEU A 169 19.33 -29.23 -6.31
N GLU A 170 19.72 -30.49 -6.38
CA GLU A 170 20.65 -31.02 -7.37
C GLU A 170 20.05 -31.00 -8.79
N ASP A 171 18.73 -31.12 -8.90
CA ASP A 171 17.98 -31.13 -10.16
C ASP A 171 17.57 -29.73 -10.63
N LEU A 172 17.68 -28.72 -9.75
CA LEU A 172 17.14 -27.37 -9.97
C LEU A 172 17.64 -26.73 -11.27
N LYS A 173 18.93 -26.89 -11.57
CA LYS A 173 19.56 -26.35 -12.79
C LYS A 173 18.93 -26.94 -14.05
N ASP A 174 18.88 -28.27 -14.13
CA ASP A 174 18.42 -28.97 -15.32
C ASP A 174 16.90 -28.80 -15.50
N PHE A 175 16.14 -28.81 -14.40
CA PHE A 175 14.72 -28.49 -14.39
C PHE A 175 14.45 -27.09 -14.97
N ILE A 176 15.19 -26.07 -14.54
CA ILE A 176 15.01 -24.69 -15.02
C ILE A 176 15.42 -24.57 -16.50
N GLY A 177 16.50 -25.23 -16.91
CA GLY A 177 16.92 -25.23 -18.31
C GLY A 177 15.82 -25.79 -19.24
N GLU A 178 15.20 -26.91 -18.87
CA GLU A 178 14.09 -27.47 -19.63
C GLU A 178 12.82 -26.64 -19.54
N PHE A 179 12.52 -26.06 -18.37
CA PHE A 179 11.41 -25.13 -18.20
C PHE A 179 11.53 -23.91 -19.12
N SER A 180 12.73 -23.31 -19.19
CA SER A 180 13.02 -22.18 -20.08
C SER A 180 12.80 -22.53 -21.56
N GLU A 181 13.16 -23.74 -21.99
CA GLU A 181 12.89 -24.20 -23.36
C GLU A 181 11.39 -24.45 -23.60
N ILE A 182 10.62 -24.92 -22.61
CA ILE A 182 9.15 -24.99 -22.71
C ILE A 182 8.57 -23.58 -22.93
N MET A 183 8.95 -22.61 -22.09
CA MET A 183 8.45 -21.23 -22.20
C MET A 183 8.79 -20.61 -23.55
N LYS A 184 10.02 -20.80 -24.03
CA LYS A 184 10.46 -20.36 -25.36
C LYS A 184 9.70 -21.04 -26.49
N GLY A 185 9.35 -22.32 -26.35
CA GLY A 185 8.50 -23.05 -27.29
C GLY A 185 7.11 -22.44 -27.45
N TYR A 186 6.55 -21.91 -26.35
CA TYR A 186 5.28 -21.18 -26.35
C TYR A 186 5.42 -19.67 -26.67
N GLY A 187 6.66 -19.17 -26.83
CA GLY A 187 6.93 -17.74 -27.01
C GLY A 187 6.49 -16.89 -25.81
N GLN A 188 6.61 -17.45 -24.60
CA GLN A 188 6.21 -16.79 -23.35
C GLN A 188 7.41 -16.43 -22.50
N ASP A 189 7.29 -15.28 -21.82
CA ASP A 189 8.16 -14.90 -20.71
C ASP A 189 7.55 -15.39 -19.39
N ALA A 190 8.40 -15.64 -18.39
CA ALA A 190 7.97 -16.03 -17.05
C ALA A 190 8.64 -15.16 -15.98
N VAL A 191 7.88 -14.91 -14.91
CA VAL A 191 8.39 -14.30 -13.69
C VAL A 191 8.85 -15.41 -12.75
N TYR A 192 10.02 -15.21 -12.14
CA TYR A 192 10.65 -16.14 -11.21
C TYR A 192 10.73 -15.53 -9.82
N TYR A 193 10.13 -16.22 -8.85
CA TYR A 193 10.43 -16.03 -7.43
C TYR A 193 10.39 -17.38 -6.76
N ALA A 194 11.21 -17.57 -5.73
CA ALA A 194 11.42 -18.93 -5.22
C ALA A 194 11.81 -18.92 -3.75
N HIS A 195 11.28 -19.90 -3.04
CA HIS A 195 11.89 -20.46 -1.84
C HIS A 195 13.08 -21.33 -2.29
N ALA A 196 14.10 -20.69 -2.86
CA ALA A 196 15.17 -21.35 -3.61
C ALA A 196 15.88 -22.43 -2.78
N GLY A 197 16.10 -22.18 -1.48
CA GLY A 197 16.73 -23.17 -0.58
C GLY A 197 15.90 -24.42 -0.32
N ALA A 198 14.59 -24.40 -0.57
CA ALA A 198 13.71 -25.55 -0.49
C ALA A 198 13.54 -26.27 -1.85
N GLY A 199 14.17 -25.76 -2.92
CA GLY A 199 13.98 -26.24 -4.28
C GLY A 199 12.60 -25.90 -4.84
N GLU A 200 11.89 -24.97 -4.19
CA GLU A 200 10.52 -24.59 -4.51
C GLU A 200 10.47 -23.29 -5.32
N LEU A 201 9.81 -23.40 -6.47
CA LEU A 201 9.80 -22.42 -7.55
C LEU A 201 8.37 -21.95 -7.78
N HIS A 202 8.21 -20.62 -7.81
CA HIS A 202 6.99 -19.97 -8.25
C HIS A 202 7.24 -19.28 -9.59
N LEU A 203 6.65 -19.86 -10.63
CA LEU A 203 6.83 -19.50 -12.01
C LEU A 203 5.49 -19.00 -12.56
N ARG A 204 5.48 -17.76 -13.05
CA ARG A 204 4.27 -17.11 -13.56
C ARG A 204 4.47 -16.65 -15.02
N PRO A 205 3.91 -17.34 -16.02
CA PRO A 205 3.94 -16.84 -17.39
C PRO A 205 3.10 -15.58 -17.56
N ILE A 206 3.46 -14.75 -18.53
CA ILE A 206 2.79 -13.47 -18.81
C ILE A 206 1.67 -13.65 -19.84
N LEU A 207 0.44 -13.90 -19.36
CA LEU A 207 -0.73 -14.24 -20.18
C LEU A 207 -1.86 -13.21 -20.02
N ASN A 208 -2.74 -13.15 -21.02
CA ASN A 208 -4.01 -12.41 -20.98
C ASN A 208 -5.21 -13.36 -20.90
N LEU A 209 -5.64 -13.69 -19.68
CA LEU A 209 -6.80 -14.58 -19.46
C LEU A 209 -8.16 -14.01 -19.92
N LYS A 210 -8.20 -12.81 -20.50
CA LYS A 210 -9.38 -12.29 -21.20
C LYS A 210 -9.48 -12.81 -22.64
N LYS A 211 -8.48 -13.55 -23.14
CA LYS A 211 -8.43 -14.09 -24.51
C LYS A 211 -8.41 -15.60 -24.52
N SER A 212 -9.25 -16.22 -25.36
CA SER A 212 -9.36 -17.69 -25.43
C SER A 212 -8.04 -18.38 -25.79
N ALA A 213 -7.26 -17.78 -26.69
CA ALA A 213 -5.94 -18.30 -27.07
C ALA A 213 -5.00 -18.43 -25.85
N ASP A 214 -4.94 -17.39 -25.01
CA ASP A 214 -4.08 -17.36 -23.82
C ASP A 214 -4.63 -18.24 -22.68
N VAL A 215 -5.95 -18.48 -22.64
CA VAL A 215 -6.56 -19.48 -21.75
C VAL A 215 -6.15 -20.90 -22.17
N GLY A 216 -6.08 -21.18 -23.47
CA GLY A 216 -5.51 -22.44 -23.98
C GLY A 216 -4.05 -22.60 -23.57
N LEU A 217 -3.23 -21.55 -23.80
CA LEU A 217 -1.83 -21.54 -23.37
C LEU A 217 -1.68 -21.74 -21.86
N PHE A 218 -2.55 -21.16 -21.05
CA PHE A 218 -2.56 -21.35 -19.60
C PHE A 218 -2.65 -22.84 -19.24
N ARG A 219 -3.53 -23.61 -19.89
CA ARG A 219 -3.64 -25.06 -19.69
C ARG A 219 -2.45 -25.83 -20.24
N ASP A 220 -2.05 -25.54 -21.48
CA ASP A 220 -0.99 -26.28 -22.19
C ASP A 220 0.35 -26.16 -21.45
N ILE A 221 0.71 -24.93 -21.07
CA ILE A 221 1.92 -24.64 -20.29
C ILE A 221 1.89 -25.38 -18.95
N THR A 222 0.77 -25.32 -18.22
CA THR A 222 0.62 -26.01 -16.93
C THR A 222 0.79 -27.52 -17.09
N THR A 223 0.21 -28.09 -18.14
CA THR A 223 0.26 -29.53 -18.42
C THR A 223 1.68 -29.99 -18.72
N ASP A 224 2.42 -29.24 -19.54
CA ASP A 224 3.80 -29.60 -19.87
C ASP A 224 4.73 -29.45 -18.67
N VAL A 225 4.51 -28.44 -17.84
CA VAL A 225 5.29 -28.30 -16.61
C VAL A 225 4.92 -29.37 -15.58
N ALA A 226 3.66 -29.80 -15.48
CA ALA A 226 3.29 -30.96 -14.66
C ALA A 226 4.07 -32.21 -15.10
N ARG A 227 4.18 -32.46 -16.41
CA ARG A 227 4.99 -33.57 -16.95
C ARG A 227 6.48 -33.40 -16.62
N LEU A 228 7.00 -32.19 -16.74
CA LEU A 228 8.39 -31.87 -16.38
C LEU A 228 8.65 -32.14 -14.89
N THR A 229 7.79 -31.65 -14.00
CA THR A 229 7.88 -31.91 -12.55
C THR A 229 7.88 -33.40 -12.27
N LYS A 230 6.99 -34.17 -12.93
CA LYS A 230 6.96 -35.62 -12.78
C LYS A 230 8.25 -36.29 -13.24
N LYS A 231 8.84 -35.85 -14.35
CA LYS A 231 10.12 -36.34 -14.87
C LYS A 231 11.25 -36.19 -13.84
N TYR A 232 11.27 -35.08 -13.10
CA TYR A 232 12.24 -34.80 -12.06
C TYR A 232 11.84 -35.31 -10.66
N ASN A 233 10.80 -36.15 -10.57
CA ASN A 233 10.26 -36.66 -9.31
C ASN A 233 9.90 -35.55 -8.29
N GLY A 234 9.56 -34.36 -8.79
CA GLY A 234 9.19 -33.21 -7.99
C GLY A 234 7.74 -33.26 -7.48
N SER A 235 7.41 -32.28 -6.65
CA SER A 235 6.02 -31.97 -6.28
C SER A 235 5.48 -30.87 -7.18
N PHE A 236 4.28 -31.04 -7.71
CA PHE A 236 3.57 -29.99 -8.46
C PHE A 236 2.80 -29.04 -7.54
N SER A 237 2.68 -29.40 -6.26
CA SER A 237 2.18 -28.54 -5.19
C SER A 237 3.05 -28.72 -3.94
N GLY A 238 3.98 -27.80 -3.71
CA GLY A 238 4.90 -27.76 -2.58
C GLY A 238 4.28 -27.24 -1.29
N GLU A 239 3.66 -26.05 -1.35
CA GLU A 239 3.11 -25.33 -0.20
C GLU A 239 1.64 -24.89 -0.34
N HIS A 240 1.19 -24.51 -1.54
CA HIS A 240 -0.07 -23.80 -1.75
C HIS A 240 -1.33 -24.71 -1.74
N GLY A 241 -1.14 -26.02 -1.93
CA GLY A 241 -2.22 -26.98 -2.15
C GLY A 241 -2.68 -27.04 -3.61
N ASP A 242 -3.47 -28.05 -3.96
CA ASP A 242 -3.88 -28.34 -5.32
C ASP A 242 -5.08 -27.46 -5.77
N GLY A 243 -6.05 -27.25 -4.88
CA GLY A 243 -7.24 -26.46 -5.14
C GLY A 243 -8.01 -26.89 -6.39
N ILE A 244 -8.34 -25.93 -7.26
CA ILE A 244 -8.91 -26.18 -8.59
C ILE A 244 -7.80 -26.22 -9.65
N VAL A 245 -6.83 -25.31 -9.54
CA VAL A 245 -5.82 -25.05 -10.58
C VAL A 245 -4.92 -26.24 -10.85
N ARG A 246 -4.60 -27.06 -9.84
CA ARG A 246 -3.67 -28.19 -9.97
C ARG A 246 -4.33 -29.56 -9.82
N ALA A 247 -5.54 -29.62 -9.28
CA ALA A 247 -6.17 -30.89 -8.92
C ALA A 247 -6.41 -31.82 -10.12
N GLU A 248 -6.58 -31.28 -11.34
CA GLU A 248 -6.68 -32.10 -12.56
C GLU A 248 -5.40 -32.91 -12.87
N PHE A 249 -4.25 -32.51 -12.32
CA PHE A 249 -2.95 -33.18 -12.52
C PHE A 249 -2.61 -34.17 -11.40
N ILE A 250 -3.41 -34.29 -10.34
CA ILE A 250 -3.16 -35.25 -9.24
C ILE A 250 -2.98 -36.68 -9.77
N PRO A 251 -3.83 -37.21 -10.67
CA PRO A 251 -3.64 -38.55 -11.21
C PRO A 251 -2.29 -38.73 -11.94
N LEU A 252 -1.80 -37.69 -12.62
CA LEU A 252 -0.47 -37.70 -13.25
C LEU A 252 0.65 -37.76 -12.21
N MET A 253 0.50 -37.05 -11.08
CA MET A 253 1.51 -37.00 -10.02
C MET A 253 1.59 -38.31 -9.23
N ILE A 254 0.46 -38.82 -8.75
CA ILE A 254 0.43 -39.96 -7.80
C ILE A 254 -0.01 -41.28 -8.43
N GLY A 255 -0.51 -41.26 -9.67
CA GLY A 255 -1.03 -42.42 -10.38
C GLY A 255 -2.49 -42.75 -10.05
N GLU A 256 -3.20 -43.29 -11.03
CA GLU A 256 -4.65 -43.57 -10.96
C GLU A 256 -5.07 -44.41 -9.75
N LYS A 257 -4.28 -45.43 -9.38
CA LYS A 257 -4.61 -46.29 -8.23
C LYS A 257 -4.66 -45.51 -6.92
N ASN A 258 -3.77 -44.55 -6.74
CA ASN A 258 -3.74 -43.73 -5.53
C ASN A 258 -4.86 -42.67 -5.57
N TYR A 259 -5.13 -42.11 -6.75
CA TYR A 259 -6.24 -41.18 -6.92
C TYR A 259 -7.60 -41.81 -6.58
N GLU A 260 -7.87 -43.04 -7.03
CA GLU A 260 -9.09 -43.78 -6.66
C GLU A 260 -9.20 -44.05 -5.14
N LEU A 261 -8.06 -44.18 -4.44
CA LEU A 261 -8.07 -44.25 -2.97
C LEU A 261 -8.50 -42.93 -2.34
N LEU A 262 -8.05 -41.78 -2.88
CA LEU A 262 -8.50 -40.47 -2.41
C LEU A 262 -10.02 -40.30 -2.61
N LYS A 263 -10.55 -40.71 -3.77
CA LYS A 263 -12.00 -40.71 -4.05
C LYS A 263 -12.78 -41.55 -3.05
N ARG A 264 -12.28 -42.75 -2.76
CA ARG A 264 -12.87 -43.63 -1.76
C ARG A 264 -12.83 -43.02 -0.36
N ILE A 265 -11.74 -42.35 0.04
CA ILE A 265 -11.67 -41.66 1.34
C ILE A 265 -12.69 -40.54 1.40
N LYS A 266 -12.75 -39.69 0.36
CA LYS A 266 -13.72 -38.60 0.24
C LYS A 266 -15.15 -39.09 0.42
N SER A 267 -15.53 -40.20 -0.23
CA SER A 267 -16.91 -40.71 -0.14
C SER A 267 -17.31 -41.23 1.24
N TYR A 268 -16.35 -41.64 2.09
CA TYR A 268 -16.64 -42.01 3.48
C TYR A 268 -16.78 -40.78 4.39
N PHE A 269 -15.98 -39.74 4.18
CA PHE A 269 -16.04 -38.51 4.99
C PHE A 269 -17.20 -37.60 4.59
N ASP A 270 -17.51 -37.55 3.29
CA ASP A 270 -18.51 -36.66 2.72
C ASP A 270 -19.33 -37.38 1.63
N PRO A 271 -20.24 -38.30 2.03
CA PRO A 271 -21.03 -39.10 1.10
C PRO A 271 -22.01 -38.27 0.25
N HIS A 272 -22.28 -37.02 0.64
CA HIS A 272 -23.16 -36.10 -0.09
C HIS A 272 -22.40 -35.06 -0.91
N ASN A 273 -21.06 -35.11 -0.89
CA ASN A 273 -20.17 -34.20 -1.62
C ASN A 273 -20.45 -32.70 -1.36
N ILE A 274 -20.71 -32.32 -0.11
CA ILE A 274 -20.99 -30.93 0.29
C ILE A 274 -19.73 -30.13 0.69
N PHE A 275 -18.66 -30.81 1.08
CA PHE A 275 -17.42 -30.20 1.55
C PHE A 275 -16.48 -29.90 0.38
N ASN A 276 -16.44 -28.62 0.03
CA ASN A 276 -15.54 -28.03 -0.96
C ASN A 276 -15.44 -28.84 -2.28
N PRO A 277 -16.58 -29.12 -2.97
CA PRO A 277 -16.62 -30.01 -4.11
C PRO A 277 -15.76 -29.52 -5.29
N GLY A 278 -15.34 -30.48 -6.12
CA GLY A 278 -14.55 -30.25 -7.32
C GLY A 278 -13.10 -29.84 -7.06
N LYS A 279 -12.54 -30.24 -5.91
CA LYS A 279 -11.14 -30.04 -5.50
C LYS A 279 -10.58 -31.33 -4.93
N ILE A 280 -9.29 -31.58 -5.15
CA ILE A 280 -8.58 -32.83 -4.86
C ILE A 280 -9.09 -34.04 -5.65
N VAL A 281 -10.41 -34.29 -5.65
CA VAL A 281 -11.07 -35.33 -6.41
C VAL A 281 -12.21 -34.75 -7.24
N ASP A 282 -12.47 -35.39 -8.38
CA ASP A 282 -13.49 -34.99 -9.36
C ASP A 282 -13.35 -33.49 -9.69
N ALA A 283 -12.09 -33.08 -9.91
CA ALA A 283 -11.69 -31.68 -10.02
C ALA A 283 -12.39 -30.95 -11.17
N PHE A 284 -12.75 -29.69 -10.93
CA PHE A 284 -13.18 -28.81 -12.02
C PHE A 284 -12.01 -28.52 -12.98
N PRO A 285 -12.27 -28.37 -14.29
CA PRO A 285 -11.23 -27.96 -15.23
C PRO A 285 -10.62 -26.61 -14.85
N MET A 286 -9.30 -26.52 -14.96
CA MET A 286 -8.56 -25.33 -14.53
C MET A 286 -8.88 -24.06 -15.34
N ASP A 287 -9.43 -24.22 -16.54
CA ASP A 287 -9.64 -23.21 -17.56
C ASP A 287 -11.09 -22.73 -17.72
N GLU A 288 -12.03 -23.22 -16.88
CA GLU A 288 -13.46 -22.88 -17.00
C GLU A 288 -13.95 -21.78 -16.04
N SER A 289 -13.45 -21.75 -14.80
CA SER A 289 -13.95 -20.84 -13.74
C SER A 289 -13.06 -19.61 -13.55
N LEU A 290 -12.86 -18.85 -14.62
CA LEU A 290 -11.97 -17.69 -14.62
C LEU A 290 -12.60 -16.44 -14.00
N ARG A 291 -11.74 -15.55 -13.48
CA ARG A 291 -12.13 -14.21 -12.96
C ARG A 291 -12.72 -13.31 -14.04
N TYR A 292 -12.37 -13.56 -15.30
CA TYR A 292 -12.75 -12.76 -16.46
C TYR A 292 -13.63 -13.57 -17.40
N GLU A 293 -14.52 -12.87 -18.09
CA GLU A 293 -15.22 -13.44 -19.24
C GLU A 293 -14.26 -13.46 -20.43
N VAL A 294 -14.12 -14.64 -21.04
CA VAL A 294 -13.20 -14.86 -22.16
C VAL A 294 -13.77 -14.21 -23.42
N ASP A 295 -12.90 -13.53 -24.17
CA ASP A 295 -13.18 -12.84 -25.45
C ASP A 295 -14.27 -11.77 -25.39
N ARG A 296 -14.62 -11.30 -24.19
CA ARG A 296 -15.49 -10.14 -24.03
C ARG A 296 -14.89 -8.91 -24.73
N GLU A 297 -15.76 -8.12 -25.34
CA GLU A 297 -15.42 -6.77 -25.78
C GLU A 297 -15.24 -5.87 -24.55
N GLU A 298 -13.99 -5.47 -24.26
CA GLU A 298 -13.69 -4.67 -23.08
C GLU A 298 -14.38 -3.29 -23.16
N PRO A 299 -15.11 -2.88 -22.11
CA PRO A 299 -15.86 -1.63 -22.16
C PRO A 299 -14.93 -0.42 -22.08
N GLU A 300 -15.16 0.57 -22.93
CA GLU A 300 -14.52 1.88 -22.81
C GLU A 300 -15.20 2.71 -21.71
N ILE A 301 -14.47 2.98 -20.62
CA ILE A 301 -14.98 3.74 -19.48
C ILE A 301 -14.46 5.17 -19.52
N SER A 302 -15.33 6.11 -19.86
CA SER A 302 -15.01 7.54 -19.80
C SER A 302 -14.86 8.01 -18.35
N THR A 303 -13.81 8.78 -18.09
CA THR A 303 -13.47 9.30 -16.76
C THR A 303 -13.08 10.76 -16.80
N MET A 304 -13.28 11.46 -15.68
CA MET A 304 -12.86 12.85 -15.51
C MET A 304 -11.40 12.96 -15.06
N MET A 305 -10.98 12.04 -14.19
CA MET A 305 -9.57 11.86 -13.86
C MET A 305 -8.83 11.08 -14.95
N ASP A 306 -7.53 11.34 -15.07
CA ASP A 306 -6.62 10.63 -15.95
C ASP A 306 -6.14 9.32 -15.32
N PHE A 307 -6.48 8.21 -15.97
CA PHE A 307 -6.04 6.84 -15.64
C PHE A 307 -5.16 6.23 -16.76
N SER A 308 -4.57 7.04 -17.63
CA SER A 308 -3.70 6.58 -18.72
C SER A 308 -2.47 5.81 -18.23
N ASP A 309 -1.98 6.11 -17.02
CA ASP A 309 -0.92 5.37 -16.32
C ASP A 309 -1.25 3.90 -16.04
N SER A 310 -2.53 3.53 -16.14
CA SER A 310 -3.04 2.17 -15.96
C SER A 310 -3.83 1.70 -17.19
N GLU A 311 -3.81 2.43 -18.31
CA GLU A 311 -4.65 2.18 -19.49
C GLU A 311 -6.17 2.21 -19.18
N GLY A 312 -6.58 3.02 -18.22
CA GLY A 312 -7.99 3.23 -17.84
C GLY A 312 -8.33 2.76 -16.43
N ILE A 313 -9.47 3.24 -15.93
CA ILE A 313 -9.91 2.97 -14.55
C ILE A 313 -10.23 1.49 -14.30
N LEU A 314 -10.70 0.76 -15.32
CA LEU A 314 -10.99 -0.68 -15.20
C LEU A 314 -9.72 -1.45 -14.86
N LYS A 315 -8.67 -1.26 -15.65
CA LYS A 315 -7.35 -1.87 -15.42
C LYS A 315 -6.69 -1.39 -14.14
N ALA A 316 -6.95 -0.14 -13.72
CA ALA A 316 -6.52 0.35 -12.41
C ALA A 316 -7.18 -0.41 -11.24
N ALA A 317 -8.46 -0.78 -11.36
CA ALA A 317 -9.14 -1.63 -10.38
C ALA A 317 -8.66 -3.09 -10.44
N GLU A 318 -8.32 -3.58 -11.62
CA GLU A 318 -7.80 -4.94 -11.85
C GLU A 318 -6.39 -5.19 -11.29
N LYS A 319 -5.64 -4.13 -10.93
CA LYS A 319 -4.39 -4.24 -10.16
C LYS A 319 -4.55 -5.06 -8.88
N CYS A 320 -5.77 -5.09 -8.30
CA CYS A 320 -6.03 -5.92 -7.14
C CYS A 320 -5.90 -7.42 -7.49
N ASN A 321 -4.86 -8.07 -6.97
CA ASN A 321 -4.61 -9.50 -7.15
C ASN A 321 -5.32 -10.41 -6.12
N GLY A 322 -5.97 -9.82 -5.10
CA GLY A 322 -6.72 -10.57 -4.09
C GLY A 322 -5.94 -11.03 -2.86
N SER A 323 -4.67 -10.63 -2.68
CA SER A 323 -3.77 -11.05 -1.59
C SER A 323 -4.35 -10.98 -0.17
N GLY A 324 -5.34 -10.10 0.05
CA GLY A 324 -6.02 -10.01 1.34
C GLY A 324 -5.25 -9.22 2.40
N ASP A 325 -4.17 -8.51 2.06
CA ASP A 325 -3.44 -7.63 2.99
C ASP A 325 -4.34 -6.59 3.67
N CYS A 326 -5.38 -6.15 2.97
CA CYS A 326 -6.40 -5.24 3.48
C CYS A 326 -7.33 -5.85 4.55
N ARG A 327 -7.20 -7.14 4.85
CA ARG A 327 -7.87 -7.85 5.95
C ARG A 327 -7.03 -7.95 7.22
N LYS A 328 -5.81 -7.39 7.22
CA LYS A 328 -5.06 -7.19 8.46
C LYS A 328 -5.96 -6.45 9.45
N THR A 329 -5.79 -6.75 10.73
CA THR A 329 -6.55 -6.07 11.79
C THR A 329 -5.66 -5.00 12.43
N HIS A 330 -6.26 -4.14 13.24
CA HIS A 330 -5.54 -3.14 14.04
C HIS A 330 -4.45 -3.72 14.98
N GLN A 331 -4.39 -5.03 15.17
CA GLN A 331 -3.33 -5.69 15.94
C GLN A 331 -2.01 -5.77 15.16
N VAL A 332 -2.07 -5.73 13.83
CA VAL A 332 -0.91 -5.68 12.93
C VAL A 332 -0.61 -4.20 12.61
N SER A 333 0.66 -3.88 12.35
CA SER A 333 1.06 -2.55 11.88
C SER A 333 0.43 -2.23 10.52
N GLY A 334 0.14 -0.95 10.30
CA GLY A 334 -0.49 -0.43 9.07
C GLY A 334 -1.80 0.32 9.34
N ALA A 335 -2.21 1.13 8.38
CA ALA A 335 -3.45 1.87 8.39
C ALA A 335 -4.52 1.25 7.46
N MET A 336 -4.14 0.43 6.47
CA MET A 336 -5.07 -0.18 5.51
C MET A 336 -5.80 -1.40 6.10
N CYS A 337 -7.14 -1.47 6.15
CA CYS A 337 -8.19 -0.49 5.86
C CYS A 337 -8.90 -0.10 7.17
N PRO A 338 -9.00 1.20 7.53
CA PRO A 338 -9.54 1.55 8.85
C PRO A 338 -10.99 1.10 9.05
N SER A 339 -11.82 1.18 8.02
CA SER A 339 -13.21 0.71 8.09
C SER A 339 -13.29 -0.78 8.30
N TYR A 340 -12.55 -1.60 7.55
CA TYR A 340 -12.48 -3.05 7.82
C TYR A 340 -11.97 -3.35 9.25
N HIS A 341 -11.00 -2.59 9.77
CA HIS A 341 -10.53 -2.81 11.13
C HIS A 341 -11.65 -2.69 12.17
N ALA A 342 -12.62 -1.78 11.94
CA ALA A 342 -13.79 -1.57 12.77
C ALA A 342 -14.93 -2.57 12.46
N THR A 343 -15.31 -2.71 11.18
CA THR A 343 -16.52 -3.46 10.77
C THR A 343 -16.30 -4.96 10.60
N LYS A 344 -15.06 -5.38 10.31
CA LYS A 344 -14.69 -6.76 9.89
C LYS A 344 -15.43 -7.27 8.65
N ASN A 345 -16.08 -6.38 7.89
CA ASN A 345 -16.84 -6.77 6.72
C ASN A 345 -15.99 -6.69 5.45
N GLU A 346 -15.93 -7.78 4.68
CA GLU A 346 -15.13 -7.91 3.45
C GLU A 346 -15.36 -6.77 2.45
N LYS A 347 -16.60 -6.25 2.34
CA LYS A 347 -16.92 -5.12 1.45
C LYS A 347 -16.13 -3.84 1.79
N ASP A 348 -15.71 -3.69 3.04
CA ASP A 348 -14.98 -2.53 3.54
C ASP A 348 -13.45 -2.64 3.37
N THR A 349 -12.99 -3.63 2.62
CA THR A 349 -11.59 -3.83 2.28
C THR A 349 -11.21 -3.15 0.96
N THR A 350 -9.92 -2.99 0.70
CA THR A 350 -9.41 -2.56 -0.61
C THR A 350 -9.86 -3.51 -1.72
N ARG A 351 -9.76 -4.83 -1.50
CA ARG A 351 -10.11 -5.83 -2.50
C ARG A 351 -11.61 -5.91 -2.75
N GLY A 352 -12.44 -5.78 -1.71
CA GLY A 352 -13.89 -5.67 -1.86
C GLY A 352 -14.26 -4.52 -2.79
N ARG A 353 -13.75 -3.31 -2.51
CA ARG A 353 -14.00 -2.11 -3.31
C ARG A 353 -13.53 -2.23 -4.75
N ALA A 354 -12.31 -2.69 -4.96
CA ALA A 354 -11.74 -2.85 -6.31
C ALA A 354 -12.50 -3.90 -7.13
N ASN A 355 -12.85 -5.05 -6.51
CA ASN A 355 -13.59 -6.10 -7.19
C ASN A 355 -15.03 -5.67 -7.52
N THR A 356 -15.75 -5.02 -6.59
CA THR A 356 -17.09 -4.52 -6.88
C THR A 356 -17.07 -3.44 -7.97
N LEU A 357 -16.09 -2.54 -7.95
CA LEU A 357 -15.92 -1.55 -9.03
C LEU A 357 -15.70 -2.23 -10.37
N ARG A 358 -14.75 -3.17 -10.45
CA ARG A 358 -14.51 -3.95 -11.68
C ARG A 358 -15.78 -4.59 -12.18
N GLU A 359 -16.48 -5.32 -11.30
CA GLU A 359 -17.71 -6.05 -11.63
C GLU A 359 -18.72 -5.14 -12.33
N PHE A 360 -19.11 -4.03 -11.69
CA PHE A 360 -20.10 -3.13 -12.29
C PHE A 360 -19.59 -2.39 -13.54
N LEU A 361 -18.29 -2.07 -13.63
CA LEU A 361 -17.74 -1.51 -14.87
C LEU A 361 -17.78 -2.50 -16.04
N THR A 362 -17.79 -3.80 -15.75
CA THR A 362 -17.85 -4.84 -16.77
C THR A 362 -19.27 -5.29 -17.09
N SER A 363 -20.08 -5.61 -16.08
CA SER A 363 -21.38 -6.31 -16.24
C SER A 363 -22.61 -5.39 -16.16
N SER A 364 -22.47 -4.11 -15.80
CA SER A 364 -23.61 -3.19 -15.76
C SER A 364 -24.07 -2.83 -17.17
N GLU A 365 -25.36 -3.06 -17.44
CA GLU A 365 -26.06 -2.65 -18.67
C GLU A 365 -26.46 -1.16 -18.70
N LYS A 366 -26.31 -0.45 -17.57
CA LYS A 366 -26.60 1.00 -17.51
C LYS A 366 -25.62 1.79 -18.37
N PRO A 367 -26.07 2.86 -19.07
CA PRO A 367 -25.18 3.74 -19.82
C PRO A 367 -24.04 4.31 -18.98
N ASN A 368 -24.33 4.73 -17.73
CA ASN A 368 -23.33 5.06 -16.74
C ASN A 368 -23.13 3.87 -15.80
N LYS A 369 -22.04 3.12 -16.03
CA LYS A 369 -21.71 1.93 -15.24
C LYS A 369 -21.37 2.22 -13.78
N PHE A 370 -21.09 3.48 -13.42
CA PHE A 370 -20.88 3.89 -12.03
C PHE A 370 -22.19 4.09 -11.26
N ASN A 371 -23.34 4.22 -11.94
CA ASN A 371 -24.62 4.52 -11.28
C ASN A 371 -25.28 3.28 -10.65
N ASN A 372 -24.62 2.68 -9.67
CA ASN A 372 -25.09 1.52 -8.92
C ASN A 372 -25.05 1.79 -7.41
N LYS A 373 -26.10 1.37 -6.69
CA LYS A 373 -26.25 1.67 -5.25
C LYS A 373 -25.27 0.85 -4.42
N GLU A 374 -24.95 -0.35 -4.90
CA GLU A 374 -24.01 -1.30 -4.35
C GLU A 374 -22.58 -0.71 -4.37
N LEU A 375 -22.20 -0.03 -5.46
CA LEU A 375 -20.94 0.72 -5.51
C LEU A 375 -20.92 1.83 -4.47
N LYS A 376 -22.01 2.59 -4.35
CA LYS A 376 -22.12 3.65 -3.34
C LYS A 376 -21.92 3.09 -1.94
N GLU A 377 -22.58 1.98 -1.61
CA GLU A 377 -22.47 1.31 -0.32
C GLU A 377 -21.05 0.84 -0.01
N VAL A 378 -20.37 0.25 -1.00
CA VAL A 378 -19.00 -0.29 -0.85
C VAL A 378 -17.96 0.82 -0.68
N PHE A 379 -18.15 1.97 -1.34
CA PHE A 379 -17.28 3.14 -1.19
C PHE A 379 -17.63 4.04 0.00
N ASP A 380 -18.79 3.85 0.62
CA ASP A 380 -19.32 4.75 1.66
C ASP A 380 -18.35 4.89 2.83
N LEU A 381 -17.93 3.74 3.40
CA LEU A 381 -16.99 3.66 4.51
C LEU A 381 -15.51 3.74 4.10
N CYS A 382 -15.20 4.17 2.88
CA CYS A 382 -13.81 4.47 2.51
C CYS A 382 -13.41 5.87 3.01
N LEU A 383 -12.40 5.94 3.87
CA LEU A 383 -11.93 7.20 4.46
C LEU A 383 -11.03 8.03 3.52
N SER A 384 -10.76 7.56 2.30
CA SER A 384 -9.87 8.24 1.33
C SER A 384 -8.48 8.59 1.91
N CYS A 385 -7.97 7.76 2.83
CA CYS A 385 -6.70 8.00 3.53
C CYS A 385 -5.44 7.67 2.72
N LYS A 386 -5.59 7.03 1.55
CA LYS A 386 -4.51 6.55 0.67
C LYS A 386 -3.56 5.50 1.25
N ALA A 387 -3.86 4.93 2.42
CA ALA A 387 -3.08 3.80 2.95
C ALA A 387 -2.98 2.63 1.95
N CYS A 388 -4.04 2.39 1.16
CA CYS A 388 -4.01 1.34 0.14
C CYS A 388 -3.10 1.62 -1.05
N SER A 389 -2.79 2.87 -1.40
CA SER A 389 -1.85 3.14 -2.50
C SER A 389 -0.39 2.89 -2.10
N SER A 390 -0.08 2.88 -0.80
CA SER A 390 1.28 2.67 -0.27
C SER A 390 1.48 1.30 0.39
N GLU A 391 0.54 0.88 1.24
CA GLU A 391 0.63 -0.35 2.03
C GLU A 391 0.09 -1.58 1.30
N CYS A 392 -0.75 -1.42 0.27
CA CYS A 392 -1.11 -2.54 -0.59
C CYS A 392 0.09 -2.82 -1.50
N PRO A 393 0.61 -4.06 -1.52
CA PRO A 393 1.65 -4.45 -2.45
C PRO A 393 1.33 -4.16 -3.92
N SER A 394 0.05 -4.24 -4.32
CA SER A 394 -0.43 -3.95 -5.68
C SER A 394 -0.79 -2.48 -5.95
N ASN A 395 -0.44 -1.57 -5.03
CA ASN A 395 -0.63 -0.11 -5.15
C ASN A 395 -2.04 0.34 -5.59
N VAL A 396 -3.08 -0.40 -5.22
CA VAL A 396 -4.47 -0.06 -5.60
C VAL A 396 -4.89 1.23 -4.88
N ASP A 397 -5.01 2.33 -5.62
CA ASP A 397 -5.44 3.62 -5.08
C ASP A 397 -6.98 3.75 -5.06
N VAL A 398 -7.59 3.10 -4.08
CA VAL A 398 -9.04 3.15 -3.84
C VAL A 398 -9.54 4.56 -3.55
N ALA A 399 -8.71 5.46 -3.02
CA ALA A 399 -9.13 6.84 -2.77
C ALA A 399 -9.35 7.60 -4.09
N THR A 400 -8.46 7.41 -5.08
CA THR A 400 -8.61 7.94 -6.43
C THR A 400 -9.79 7.27 -7.15
N LEU A 401 -9.93 5.94 -7.07
CA LEU A 401 -11.09 5.21 -7.63
C LEU A 401 -12.42 5.73 -7.05
N LYS A 402 -12.47 5.97 -5.73
CA LYS A 402 -13.64 6.55 -5.05
C LYS A 402 -13.95 7.96 -5.54
N ALA A 403 -12.93 8.81 -5.74
CA ALA A 403 -13.15 10.18 -6.17
C ALA A 403 -13.80 10.24 -7.56
N GLU A 404 -13.32 9.41 -8.49
CA GLU A 404 -13.91 9.26 -9.83
C GLU A 404 -15.33 8.66 -9.75
N PHE A 405 -15.51 7.56 -9.01
CA PHE A 405 -16.83 6.97 -8.79
C PHE A 405 -17.83 7.99 -8.26
N LEU A 406 -17.45 8.77 -7.23
CA LEU A 406 -18.32 9.78 -6.62
C LEU A 406 -18.71 10.87 -7.61
N TYR A 407 -17.79 11.30 -8.48
CA TYR A 407 -18.10 12.26 -9.53
C TYR A 407 -19.14 11.69 -10.50
N GLN A 408 -18.88 10.52 -11.06
CA GLN A 408 -19.76 9.88 -12.03
C GLN A 408 -21.15 9.59 -11.46
N TYR A 409 -21.21 9.12 -10.22
CA TYR A 409 -22.48 8.87 -9.53
C TYR A 409 -23.26 10.17 -9.28
N GLN A 410 -22.59 11.27 -8.93
CA GLN A 410 -23.24 12.54 -8.62
C GLN A 410 -23.60 13.38 -9.85
N GLU A 411 -22.89 13.25 -10.97
CA GLU A 411 -23.30 13.88 -12.22
C GLU A 411 -24.69 13.37 -12.67
N GLU A 412 -25.03 12.12 -12.36
CA GLU A 412 -26.33 11.54 -12.70
C GLU A 412 -27.38 11.66 -11.60
N ASN A 413 -27.01 11.46 -10.33
CA ASN A 413 -27.95 11.49 -9.20
C ASN A 413 -28.06 12.86 -8.50
N GLY A 414 -27.23 13.81 -8.91
CA GLY A 414 -27.10 15.12 -8.28
C GLY A 414 -26.20 15.12 -7.04
N TYR A 415 -25.72 16.32 -6.69
CA TYR A 415 -24.85 16.56 -5.55
C TYR A 415 -25.69 16.87 -4.29
N PRO A 416 -25.60 16.07 -3.21
CA PRO A 416 -26.33 16.31 -1.98
C PRO A 416 -25.98 17.66 -1.35
N LEU A 417 -26.93 18.28 -0.64
CA LEU A 417 -26.71 19.57 0.04
C LEU A 417 -25.52 19.52 1.00
N ARG A 418 -25.42 18.48 1.83
CA ARG A 418 -24.27 18.26 2.72
C ARG A 418 -22.95 18.17 1.95
N GLY A 419 -22.95 17.45 0.82
CA GLY A 419 -21.80 17.38 -0.07
C GLY A 419 -21.36 18.75 -0.58
N LYS A 420 -22.32 19.60 -0.98
CA LYS A 420 -22.05 20.99 -1.39
C LYS A 420 -21.49 21.84 -0.24
N LEU A 421 -22.04 21.72 0.97
CA LEU A 421 -21.54 22.46 2.15
C LEU A 421 -20.07 22.14 2.41
N PHE A 422 -19.70 20.85 2.39
CA PHE A 422 -18.30 20.44 2.58
C PHE A 422 -17.40 20.81 1.40
N ALA A 423 -17.86 20.65 0.16
CA ALA A 423 -17.08 20.98 -1.02
C ALA A 423 -16.77 22.48 -1.13
N TYR A 424 -17.74 23.33 -0.80
CA TYR A 424 -17.60 24.79 -0.82
C TYR A 424 -17.24 25.39 0.55
N ASN A 425 -16.72 24.58 1.48
CA ASN A 425 -16.43 24.98 2.85
C ASN A 425 -15.53 26.22 2.92
N THR A 426 -14.52 26.34 2.07
CA THR A 426 -13.64 27.52 2.03
C THR A 426 -14.40 28.82 1.79
N LYS A 427 -15.39 28.81 0.89
CA LYS A 427 -16.20 30.00 0.60
C LYS A 427 -17.10 30.35 1.79
N LEU A 428 -17.65 29.33 2.45
CA LEU A 428 -18.46 29.51 3.65
C LEU A 428 -17.62 30.06 4.80
N ASN A 429 -16.43 29.51 5.04
CA ASN A 429 -15.49 29.98 6.06
C ASN A 429 -15.01 31.40 5.80
N ARG A 430 -14.73 31.76 4.54
CA ARG A 430 -14.39 33.13 4.15
C ARG A 430 -15.51 34.13 4.44
N LEU A 431 -16.77 33.73 4.27
CA LEU A 431 -17.91 34.58 4.63
C LEU A 431 -18.11 34.64 6.14
N GLY A 432 -18.04 33.49 6.82
CA GLY A 432 -18.19 33.35 8.27
C GLY A 432 -17.10 34.08 9.06
N SER A 433 -15.87 34.12 8.55
CA SER A 433 -14.74 34.79 9.19
C SER A 433 -14.90 36.32 9.24
N LYS A 434 -15.64 36.92 8.29
CA LYS A 434 -15.94 38.38 8.33
C LYS A 434 -16.68 38.78 9.60
N MET A 435 -17.46 37.86 10.18
CA MET A 435 -18.21 38.04 11.43
C MET A 435 -17.88 36.90 12.41
N ALA A 436 -16.59 36.53 12.53
CA ALA A 436 -16.13 35.36 13.27
C ALA A 436 -16.72 35.23 14.68
N GLY A 437 -16.84 36.33 15.44
CA GLY A 437 -17.42 36.32 16.78
C GLY A 437 -18.88 35.83 16.81
N ILE A 438 -19.70 36.31 15.86
CA ILE A 438 -21.11 35.90 15.76
C ILE A 438 -21.20 34.46 15.23
N THR A 439 -20.43 34.13 14.19
CA THR A 439 -20.40 32.78 13.61
C THR A 439 -20.03 31.73 14.67
N ASN A 440 -18.98 31.98 15.44
CA ASN A 440 -18.52 31.07 16.50
C ASN A 440 -19.52 30.99 17.66
N ALA A 441 -20.17 32.09 18.04
CA ALA A 441 -21.23 32.07 19.05
C ALA A 441 -22.44 31.22 18.61
N VAL A 442 -22.78 31.25 17.31
CA VAL A 442 -23.82 30.38 16.74
C VAL A 442 -23.38 28.91 16.72
N TYR A 443 -22.12 28.63 16.34
CA TYR A 443 -21.57 27.27 16.32
C TYR A 443 -21.46 26.64 17.72
N ASP A 444 -21.05 27.41 18.72
CA ASP A 444 -20.92 26.97 20.12
C ASP A 444 -22.30 26.85 20.82
N SER A 445 -23.36 27.45 20.27
CA SER A 445 -24.72 27.33 20.82
C SER A 445 -25.27 25.92 20.66
N LYS A 446 -25.64 25.29 21.78
CA LYS A 446 -26.27 23.95 21.78
C LYS A 446 -27.55 23.89 20.94
N ILE A 447 -28.32 24.99 20.91
CA ILE A 447 -29.59 25.05 20.17
C ILE A 447 -29.33 25.38 18.70
N LEU A 448 -28.72 26.54 18.41
CA LEU A 448 -28.54 26.99 17.03
C LEU A 448 -27.54 26.12 16.27
N GLY A 449 -26.39 25.80 16.88
CA GLY A 449 -25.42 24.86 16.32
C GLY A 449 -25.97 23.44 16.20
N GLY A 450 -26.81 23.02 17.15
CA GLY A 450 -27.54 21.74 17.07
C GLY A 450 -28.50 21.68 15.87
N LEU A 451 -29.24 22.75 15.61
CA LEU A 451 -30.14 22.86 14.44
C LEU A 451 -29.36 22.88 13.12
N ILE A 452 -28.25 23.62 13.04
CA ILE A 452 -27.37 23.65 11.87
C ILE A 452 -26.81 22.25 11.58
N LYS A 453 -26.33 21.55 12.61
CA LYS A 453 -25.82 20.18 12.43
C LYS A 453 -26.88 19.23 11.90
N ARG A 454 -28.09 19.25 12.49
CA ARG A 454 -29.21 18.41 12.05
C ARG A 454 -29.64 18.71 10.61
N SER A 455 -29.76 19.99 10.23
CA SER A 455 -30.17 20.38 8.88
C SER A 455 -29.10 20.09 7.84
N ALA A 456 -27.81 20.17 8.21
CA ALA A 456 -26.68 19.83 7.36
C ALA A 456 -26.35 18.34 7.31
N GLY A 457 -27.05 17.48 8.07
CA GLY A 457 -26.76 16.05 8.16
C GLY A 457 -25.42 15.73 8.84
N VAL A 458 -24.97 16.60 9.75
CA VAL A 458 -23.78 16.44 10.58
C VAL A 458 -24.15 15.80 11.92
N ALA A 459 -23.31 14.88 12.41
CA ALA A 459 -23.46 14.23 13.70
C ALA A 459 -23.54 15.27 14.84
N THR A 460 -24.58 15.19 15.68
CA THR A 460 -24.84 16.19 16.73
C THR A 460 -23.80 16.20 17.85
N GLU A 461 -23.06 15.11 17.99
CA GLU A 461 -21.97 14.86 18.92
C GLU A 461 -20.68 15.60 18.51
N ARG A 462 -20.59 16.06 17.26
CA ARG A 462 -19.43 16.79 16.75
C ARG A 462 -19.51 18.29 17.03
N ASN A 463 -18.36 18.90 17.24
CA ASN A 463 -18.22 20.35 17.33
C ASN A 463 -17.99 20.92 15.94
N LEU A 464 -18.68 21.99 15.59
CA LEU A 464 -18.38 22.69 14.34
C LEU A 464 -17.04 23.43 14.48
N PRO A 465 -16.17 23.39 13.46
CA PRO A 465 -14.87 24.05 13.52
C PRO A 465 -15.07 25.56 13.62
N LYS A 466 -14.29 26.20 14.48
CA LYS A 466 -14.32 27.66 14.66
C LYS A 466 -13.69 28.34 13.46
N VAL A 467 -14.21 29.50 13.11
CA VAL A 467 -13.68 30.34 12.03
C VAL A 467 -12.98 31.57 12.59
N PHE A 468 -11.90 31.98 11.94
CA PHE A 468 -11.07 33.10 12.35
C PHE A 468 -10.78 34.02 11.17
N LYS A 469 -10.48 35.28 11.47
CA LYS A 469 -10.04 36.28 10.50
C LYS A 469 -8.65 36.76 10.93
N VAL A 470 -7.64 36.32 10.19
CA VAL A 470 -6.23 36.70 10.38
C VAL A 470 -5.71 37.30 9.08
N ASP A 471 -4.81 38.28 9.21
CA ASP A 471 -4.08 38.88 8.11
C ASP A 471 -2.63 38.37 8.20
N PHE A 472 -2.34 37.27 7.50
CA PHE A 472 -1.02 36.63 7.57
C PHE A 472 0.08 37.49 6.95
N ASP A 473 -0.23 38.36 6.00
CA ASP A 473 0.74 39.32 5.46
C ASP A 473 1.20 40.29 6.56
N LYS A 474 0.27 40.76 7.40
CA LYS A 474 0.61 41.58 8.57
C LYS A 474 1.40 40.81 9.64
N GLU A 475 1.05 39.55 9.90
CA GLU A 475 1.81 38.70 10.83
C GLU A 475 3.26 38.48 10.32
N LEU A 476 3.41 38.20 9.02
CA LEU A 476 4.73 38.07 8.39
C LEU A 476 5.53 39.37 8.44
N GLN A 477 4.92 40.52 8.16
CA GLN A 477 5.59 41.81 8.31
C GLN A 477 6.09 42.04 9.74
N LYS A 478 5.27 41.68 10.74
CA LYS A 478 5.65 41.80 12.15
C LYS A 478 6.82 40.88 12.51
N ALA A 479 6.82 39.65 12.01
CA ALA A 479 7.93 38.71 12.20
C ALA A 479 9.22 39.17 11.51
N ASN A 480 9.13 39.69 10.29
CA ASN A 480 10.27 40.23 9.54
C ASN A 480 10.92 41.43 10.24
N ASN A 481 10.12 42.30 10.88
CA ASN A 481 10.65 43.44 11.66
C ASN A 481 11.49 43.02 12.89
N GLN A 482 11.42 41.74 13.29
CA GLN A 482 12.15 41.19 14.43
C GLN A 482 13.36 40.34 14.01
N SER A 483 13.57 40.08 12.71
CA SER A 483 14.64 39.23 12.18
C SER A 483 15.62 40.04 11.32
N ILE A 484 16.93 39.77 11.43
CA ILE A 484 17.99 40.62 10.83
C ILE A 484 18.83 39.88 9.75
N LYS A 485 18.60 38.59 9.48
CA LYS A 485 19.36 37.86 8.43
C LYS A 485 18.50 36.85 7.67
N ALA A 486 18.49 36.96 6.34
CA ALA A 486 17.89 35.98 5.44
C ALA A 486 18.96 35.00 4.92
N LYS A 487 18.76 33.71 5.15
CA LYS A 487 19.56 32.61 4.57
C LYS A 487 19.13 32.36 3.13
N SER A 488 18.00 31.70 2.97
CA SER A 488 17.39 31.33 1.70
C SER A 488 15.91 31.69 1.70
N LYS A 489 15.38 31.88 0.49
CA LYS A 489 13.99 32.23 0.25
C LYS A 489 13.13 30.98 0.06
N LEU A 490 11.93 30.99 0.63
CA LEU A 490 10.95 29.92 0.52
C LEU A 490 9.53 30.47 0.45
N VAL A 491 8.58 29.60 0.08
CA VAL A 491 7.16 29.93 0.01
C VAL A 491 6.41 29.14 1.08
N LEU A 492 5.64 29.83 1.94
CA LEU A 492 4.68 29.20 2.84
C LEU A 492 3.30 29.21 2.19
N TYR A 493 2.75 28.02 1.96
CA TYR A 493 1.43 27.80 1.40
C TYR A 493 0.37 27.91 2.50
N ILE A 494 -0.46 28.95 2.42
CA ILE A 494 -1.62 29.16 3.28
C ILE A 494 -2.84 28.50 2.60
N ASP A 495 -3.12 27.26 2.99
CA ASP A 495 -4.20 26.43 2.47
C ASP A 495 -5.60 26.85 2.98
N GLU A 496 -6.65 26.19 2.45
CA GLU A 496 -8.05 26.51 2.78
C GLU A 496 -8.45 26.31 4.26
N PHE A 497 -7.71 25.50 5.01
CA PHE A 497 -7.94 25.23 6.44
C PHE A 497 -7.12 26.18 7.29
N THR A 498 -5.81 26.31 7.03
CA THR A 498 -4.91 27.23 7.74
C THR A 498 -5.40 28.68 7.64
N ASN A 499 -6.00 29.09 6.51
CA ASN A 499 -6.46 30.46 6.31
C ASN A 499 -7.62 30.87 7.23
N TYR A 500 -8.47 29.93 7.66
CA TYR A 500 -9.73 30.27 8.34
C TYR A 500 -10.03 29.45 9.59
N LEU A 501 -9.45 28.26 9.77
CA LEU A 501 -9.77 27.34 10.86
C LEU A 501 -8.59 27.22 11.82
N ASP A 502 -7.45 26.76 11.32
CA ASP A 502 -6.25 26.47 12.13
C ASP A 502 -5.23 27.61 12.03
N VAL A 503 -5.69 28.84 12.29
CA VAL A 503 -4.90 30.05 12.03
C VAL A 503 -3.65 30.19 12.89
N GLU A 504 -3.64 29.60 14.09
CA GLU A 504 -2.47 29.61 14.96
C GLU A 504 -1.33 28.77 14.36
N LEU A 505 -1.63 27.67 13.66
CA LEU A 505 -0.62 26.87 12.98
C LEU A 505 0.12 27.69 11.91
N GLY A 506 -0.59 28.54 11.19
CA GLY A 506 0.01 29.47 10.22
C GLY A 506 0.90 30.53 10.88
N ARG A 507 0.53 31.03 12.06
CA ARG A 507 1.34 31.98 12.83
C ARG A 507 2.62 31.33 13.35
N ASP A 508 2.49 30.15 13.94
CA ASP A 508 3.61 29.38 14.46
C ASP A 508 4.60 29.03 13.33
N ALA A 509 4.10 28.65 12.14
CA ALA A 509 4.94 28.40 10.98
C ALA A 509 5.71 29.64 10.53
N ILE A 510 5.06 30.81 10.44
CA ILE A 510 5.73 32.08 10.13
C ILE A 510 6.80 32.39 11.18
N GLU A 511 6.48 32.26 12.47
CA GLU A 511 7.41 32.53 13.57
C GLU A 511 8.63 31.59 13.52
N VAL A 512 8.42 30.28 13.38
CA VAL A 512 9.50 29.28 13.31
C VAL A 512 10.40 29.55 12.10
N LEU A 513 9.83 29.70 10.90
CA LEU A 513 10.63 29.88 9.67
C LEU A 513 11.42 31.19 9.69
N THR A 514 10.82 32.29 10.13
CA THR A 514 11.49 33.60 10.20
C THR A 514 12.58 33.64 11.28
N ARG A 515 12.37 33.00 12.45
CA ARG A 515 13.39 32.90 13.52
C ARG A 515 14.54 31.98 13.17
N LEU A 516 14.31 30.94 12.36
CA LEU A 516 15.36 30.10 11.81
C LEU A 516 16.17 30.78 10.70
N GLY A 517 15.74 31.98 10.27
CA GLY A 517 16.45 32.88 9.36
C GLY A 517 16.05 32.73 7.90
N TYR A 518 14.88 32.16 7.58
CA TYR A 518 14.40 32.05 6.20
C TYR A 518 13.62 33.29 5.77
N GLU A 519 13.75 33.69 4.50
CA GLU A 519 12.88 34.70 3.88
C GLU A 519 11.60 34.01 3.41
N VAL A 520 10.47 34.34 4.02
CA VAL A 520 9.18 33.71 3.73
C VAL A 520 8.37 34.58 2.77
N GLU A 521 7.90 33.99 1.67
CA GLU A 521 6.85 34.52 0.79
C GLU A 521 5.55 33.73 1.01
N LEU A 522 4.39 34.38 1.04
CA LEU A 522 3.11 33.70 1.24
C LEU A 522 2.44 33.39 -0.10
N PHE A 523 1.96 32.15 -0.26
CA PHE A 523 1.08 31.77 -1.35
C PHE A 523 -0.30 31.37 -0.81
N TYR A 524 -1.36 32.00 -1.31
CA TYR A 524 -2.72 31.71 -0.90
C TYR A 524 -3.48 30.96 -2.01
N GLY A 525 -4.01 29.79 -1.68
CA GLY A 525 -4.81 28.99 -2.61
C GLY A 525 -5.58 27.89 -1.90
N GLU A 526 -6.73 27.49 -2.43
CA GLU A 526 -7.33 26.23 -1.99
C GLU A 526 -6.63 25.10 -2.76
N SER A 527 -6.45 23.94 -2.16
CA SER A 527 -5.80 22.79 -2.80
C SER A 527 -6.76 22.01 -3.71
N GLY A 528 -8.06 22.16 -3.47
CA GLY A 528 -9.11 21.39 -4.11
C GLY A 528 -9.47 20.10 -3.37
N ARG A 529 -8.81 19.80 -2.24
CA ARG A 529 -9.04 18.60 -1.42
C ARG A 529 -10.51 18.44 -1.02
N THR A 530 -11.17 19.53 -0.62
CA THR A 530 -12.59 19.54 -0.28
C THR A 530 -13.47 19.09 -1.46
N TYR A 531 -13.20 19.58 -2.67
CA TYR A 531 -13.91 19.19 -3.90
C TYR A 531 -13.66 17.72 -4.25
N ILE A 532 -12.40 17.27 -4.24
CA ILE A 532 -12.01 15.88 -4.56
C ILE A 532 -12.73 14.89 -3.64
N SER A 533 -12.72 15.17 -2.32
CA SER A 533 -13.32 14.28 -1.31
C SER A 533 -14.84 14.08 -1.48
N LYS A 534 -15.50 14.99 -2.19
CA LYS A 534 -16.96 14.97 -2.46
C LYS A 534 -17.30 14.80 -3.93
N GLY A 535 -16.35 14.42 -4.79
CA GLY A 535 -16.61 14.14 -6.20
C GLY A 535 -16.85 15.37 -7.08
N PHE A 536 -16.51 16.59 -6.64
CA PHE A 536 -16.65 17.82 -7.44
C PHE A 536 -15.43 18.02 -8.36
N LEU A 537 -15.17 17.06 -9.24
CA LEU A 537 -13.90 16.98 -9.97
C LEU A 537 -13.70 18.07 -11.03
N ARG A 538 -14.78 18.61 -11.62
CA ARG A 538 -14.69 19.78 -12.51
C ARG A 538 -14.14 21.01 -11.79
N GLN A 539 -14.60 21.24 -10.57
CA GLN A 539 -14.18 22.35 -9.71
C GLN A 539 -12.74 22.14 -9.25
N ALA A 540 -12.39 20.91 -8.83
CA ALA A 540 -11.03 20.54 -8.48
C ALA A 540 -10.05 20.76 -9.64
N LYS A 541 -10.37 20.27 -10.86
CA LYS A 541 -9.54 20.45 -12.06
C LYS A 541 -9.31 21.92 -12.40
N LYS A 542 -10.37 22.75 -12.37
CA LYS A 542 -10.26 24.19 -12.64
C LYS A 542 -9.33 24.88 -11.64
N LEU A 543 -9.41 24.48 -10.38
CA LEU A 543 -8.62 25.04 -9.31
C LEU A 543 -7.16 24.56 -9.37
N ALA A 544 -6.93 23.28 -9.69
CA ALA A 544 -5.61 22.73 -9.93
C ALA A 544 -4.90 23.44 -11.10
N ALA A 545 -5.61 23.67 -12.22
CA ALA A 545 -5.06 24.42 -13.36
C ALA A 545 -4.67 25.85 -12.98
N LYS A 546 -5.50 26.55 -12.19
CA LYS A 546 -5.18 27.90 -11.71
C LYS A 546 -3.94 27.90 -10.81
N ASN A 547 -3.89 27.00 -9.83
CA ASN A 547 -2.77 26.91 -8.91
C ASN A 547 -1.49 26.54 -9.64
N LEU A 548 -1.57 25.63 -10.63
CA LEU A 548 -0.42 25.22 -11.43
C LEU A 548 0.24 26.42 -12.11
N GLU A 549 -0.54 27.28 -12.77
CA GLU A 549 0.00 28.48 -13.42
C GLU A 549 0.69 29.44 -12.43
N GLN A 550 0.15 29.60 -11.22
CA GLN A 550 0.72 30.49 -10.21
C GLN A 550 1.96 29.89 -9.53
N LEU A 551 1.92 28.59 -9.21
CA LEU A 551 3.00 27.88 -8.55
C LEU A 551 4.18 27.65 -9.49
N SER A 552 3.95 27.46 -10.80
CA SER A 552 5.04 27.32 -11.77
C SER A 552 5.98 28.53 -11.77
N VAL A 553 5.46 29.74 -11.62
CA VAL A 553 6.29 30.97 -11.50
C VAL A 553 7.24 30.92 -10.29
N LEU A 554 6.84 30.23 -9.22
CA LEU A 554 7.62 30.07 -8.00
C LEU A 554 8.65 28.93 -8.15
N THR A 555 8.25 27.82 -8.78
CA THR A 555 9.14 26.68 -9.01
C THR A 555 10.19 26.96 -10.08
N ASP A 556 9.90 27.80 -11.07
CA ASP A 556 10.88 28.25 -12.06
C ASP A 556 12.04 29.05 -11.42
N LYS A 557 11.80 29.64 -10.24
CA LYS A 557 12.81 30.29 -9.41
C LYS A 557 13.51 29.32 -8.45
N GLY A 558 13.14 28.04 -8.44
CA GLY A 558 13.66 27.02 -7.53
C GLY A 558 13.23 27.19 -6.07
N LEU A 559 12.13 27.90 -5.81
CA LEU A 559 11.68 28.15 -4.44
C LEU A 559 10.92 26.93 -3.88
N PRO A 560 11.30 26.42 -2.68
CA PRO A 560 10.53 25.36 -2.02
C PRO A 560 9.20 25.91 -1.51
N ILE A 561 8.13 25.14 -1.72
CA ILE A 561 6.76 25.45 -1.30
C ILE A 561 6.41 24.56 -0.11
N LEU A 562 6.24 25.16 1.06
CA LEU A 562 5.99 24.46 2.32
C LEU A 562 4.50 24.51 2.66
N GLY A 563 3.89 23.37 2.93
CA GLY A 563 2.51 23.28 3.42
C GLY A 563 2.39 22.72 4.83
N LEU A 564 1.34 23.12 5.53
CA LEU A 564 1.06 22.72 6.91
C LEU A 564 0.03 21.59 6.99
N GLU A 565 -1.09 21.70 6.25
CA GLU A 565 -2.07 20.62 6.15
C GLU A 565 -1.63 19.58 5.11
N PRO A 566 -1.28 18.34 5.50
CA PRO A 566 -0.70 17.37 4.58
C PRO A 566 -1.65 16.97 3.45
N SER A 567 -2.96 16.84 3.70
CA SER A 567 -3.92 16.53 2.63
C SER A 567 -4.03 17.66 1.61
N ALA A 568 -3.75 18.92 1.97
CA ALA A 568 -3.77 20.03 1.04
C ALA A 568 -2.52 20.02 0.15
N ILE A 569 -1.33 20.17 0.74
CA ILE A 569 -0.07 20.30 -0.01
C ILE A 569 0.30 19.04 -0.81
N LEU A 570 0.01 17.85 -0.27
CA LEU A 570 0.30 16.60 -1.00
C LEU A 570 -0.63 16.39 -2.20
N SER A 571 -1.72 17.16 -2.32
CA SER A 571 -2.53 17.21 -3.56
C SER A 571 -1.70 17.63 -4.77
N PHE A 572 -0.70 18.49 -4.56
CA PHE A 572 0.18 18.96 -5.63
C PHE A 572 1.11 17.86 -6.12
N ARG A 573 1.43 16.87 -5.26
CA ARG A 573 2.31 15.74 -5.57
C ARG A 573 1.59 14.56 -6.21
N ASP A 574 0.29 14.41 -5.93
CA ASP A 574 -0.43 13.17 -6.22
C ASP A 574 -1.69 13.42 -7.07
N GLU A 575 -2.75 14.02 -6.53
CA GLU A 575 -4.03 14.17 -7.25
C GLU A 575 -3.98 15.12 -8.44
N TYR A 576 -3.10 16.14 -8.44
CA TYR A 576 -2.98 17.03 -9.59
C TYR A 576 -2.60 16.28 -10.86
N LYS A 577 -1.81 15.21 -10.73
CA LYS A 577 -1.40 14.33 -11.83
C LYS A 577 -2.58 13.65 -12.52
N ARG A 578 -3.74 13.59 -11.85
CA ARG A 578 -4.98 12.99 -12.37
C ARG A 578 -5.85 13.95 -13.16
N PHE A 579 -5.44 15.20 -13.40
CA PHE A 579 -6.30 16.16 -14.12
C PHE A 579 -5.89 16.44 -15.57
N GLY A 580 -4.88 15.74 -16.11
CA GLY A 580 -4.41 15.93 -17.48
C GLY A 580 -3.92 17.36 -17.74
N LEU A 581 -3.21 17.95 -16.77
CA LEU A 581 -2.58 19.27 -16.89
C LEU A 581 -1.17 19.12 -17.47
N ASP A 582 -0.49 20.24 -17.71
CA ASP A 582 0.89 20.24 -18.23
C ASP A 582 1.84 19.43 -17.32
N LYS A 583 2.34 18.31 -17.85
CA LYS A 583 3.14 17.34 -17.09
C LYS A 583 4.43 17.96 -16.54
N GLY A 584 5.11 18.79 -17.32
CA GLY A 584 6.36 19.44 -16.92
C GLY A 584 6.16 20.38 -15.74
N LYS A 585 5.16 21.27 -15.83
CA LYS A 585 4.77 22.15 -14.73
C LYS A 585 4.34 21.36 -13.50
N MET A 586 3.54 20.31 -13.66
CA MET A 586 3.06 19.51 -12.53
C MET A 586 4.19 18.79 -11.81
N ASP A 587 5.11 18.16 -12.54
CA ASP A 587 6.24 17.45 -11.93
C ASP A 587 7.19 18.44 -11.23
N ALA A 588 7.39 19.65 -11.78
CA ALA A 588 8.15 20.71 -11.12
C ALA A 588 7.48 21.18 -9.82
N VAL A 589 6.16 21.43 -9.84
CA VAL A 589 5.39 21.79 -8.63
C VAL A 589 5.43 20.67 -7.59
N ALA A 590 5.21 19.42 -8.00
CA ALA A 590 5.29 18.26 -7.12
C ALA A 590 6.66 18.13 -6.45
N ALA A 591 7.75 18.27 -7.22
CA ALA A 591 9.12 18.13 -6.72
C ALA A 591 9.55 19.26 -5.76
N ASN A 592 8.93 20.43 -5.86
CA ASN A 592 9.20 21.58 -4.99
C ASN A 592 8.17 21.75 -3.84
N SER A 593 7.19 20.85 -3.72
CA SER A 593 6.18 20.90 -2.66
C SER A 593 6.55 19.98 -1.50
N PHE A 594 6.73 20.56 -0.32
CA PHE A 594 7.16 19.85 0.88
C PHE A 594 6.17 20.05 2.02
N LEU A 595 6.01 19.03 2.85
CA LEU A 595 5.57 19.25 4.23
C LEU A 595 6.63 20.10 4.94
N ILE A 596 6.22 20.98 5.85
CA ILE A 596 7.17 21.80 6.62
C ILE A 596 8.22 20.92 7.33
N GLU A 597 7.83 19.75 7.83
CA GLU A 597 8.73 18.80 8.50
C GLU A 597 9.70 18.12 7.54
N GLU A 598 9.32 17.87 6.28
CA GLU A 598 10.24 17.35 5.26
C GLU A 598 11.36 18.35 4.99
N PHE A 599 11.00 19.63 4.86
CA PHE A 599 11.96 20.71 4.65
C PHE A 599 12.87 20.89 5.87
N LEU A 600 12.30 21.00 7.07
CA LEU A 600 13.09 21.16 8.30
C LEU A 600 14.02 19.96 8.54
N ALA A 601 13.57 18.73 8.33
CA ALA A 601 14.41 17.53 8.45
C ALA A 601 15.60 17.58 7.48
N LYS A 602 15.38 18.03 6.24
CA LYS A 602 16.46 18.19 5.26
C LYS A 602 17.46 19.27 5.69
N GLU A 603 16.98 20.41 6.17
CA GLU A 603 17.85 21.51 6.61
C GLU A 603 18.64 21.15 7.88
N ILE A 604 18.09 20.31 8.76
CA ILE A 604 18.80 19.71 9.89
C ILE A 604 19.95 18.81 9.39
N GLN A 605 19.68 17.94 8.40
CA GLN A 605 20.70 17.07 7.82
C GLN A 605 21.84 17.86 7.14
N LEU A 606 21.52 19.01 6.54
CA LEU A 606 22.49 19.93 5.95
C LEU A 606 23.26 20.76 7.01
N GLY A 607 22.88 20.67 8.29
CA GLY A 607 23.49 21.44 9.38
C GLY A 607 23.08 22.92 9.41
N HIS A 608 22.05 23.31 8.64
CA HIS A 608 21.52 24.68 8.65
C HIS A 608 20.63 24.96 9.86
N ILE A 609 20.07 23.90 10.44
CA ILE A 609 19.26 23.94 11.66
C ILE A 609 19.90 23.03 12.70
N THR A 610 20.16 23.55 13.89
CA THR A 610 20.87 22.86 14.96
C THR A 610 20.12 22.97 16.29
N ALA A 611 20.40 22.05 17.21
CA ALA A 611 19.67 21.94 18.49
C ALA A 611 19.81 23.17 19.40
N ASP A 612 20.90 23.94 19.29
CA ASP A 612 21.15 25.17 20.07
C ASP A 612 20.21 26.33 19.71
N GLN A 613 19.49 26.23 18.60
CA GLN A 613 18.48 27.21 18.20
C GLN A 613 17.12 26.97 18.89
N PHE A 614 16.98 25.87 19.63
CA PHE A 614 15.74 25.48 20.29
C PHE A 614 15.91 25.45 21.82
N THR A 615 14.78 25.38 22.52
CA THR A 615 14.76 25.30 23.98
C THR A 615 15.45 24.05 24.50
N THR A 616 16.00 24.15 25.71
CA THR A 616 16.52 23.03 26.50
C THR A 616 15.50 22.51 27.51
N GLU A 617 14.25 22.99 27.49
CA GLU A 617 13.19 22.43 28.31
C GLU A 617 12.98 20.94 28.02
N ALA A 618 12.80 20.14 29.08
CA ALA A 618 12.43 18.75 28.93
C ALA A 618 10.94 18.62 28.58
N LYS A 619 10.63 17.91 27.50
CA LYS A 619 9.25 17.57 27.10
C LYS A 619 9.16 16.12 26.68
N THR A 620 8.01 15.50 26.94
CA THR A 620 7.68 14.19 26.37
C THR A 620 6.62 14.39 25.29
N VAL A 621 6.87 13.89 24.09
CA VAL A 621 6.00 14.08 22.92
C VAL A 621 5.58 12.72 22.35
N LYS A 622 4.29 12.57 22.07
CA LYS A 622 3.72 11.41 21.37
C LYS A 622 3.06 11.85 20.08
N ILE A 623 3.54 11.33 18.95
CA ILE A 623 3.13 11.74 17.62
C ILE A 623 2.00 10.85 17.09
N HIS A 624 0.90 11.45 16.65
CA HIS A 624 -0.08 10.83 15.76
C HIS A 624 0.04 11.40 14.34
N THR A 625 0.83 10.73 13.50
CA THR A 625 1.08 11.22 12.14
C THR A 625 -0.19 11.22 11.28
N HIS A 626 -0.36 12.30 10.50
CA HIS A 626 -1.46 12.47 9.57
C HIS A 626 -1.50 11.37 8.50
N CYS A 627 -2.70 10.91 8.13
CA CYS A 627 -2.85 9.77 7.22
C CYS A 627 -2.24 10.00 5.82
N HIS A 628 -2.42 11.18 5.22
CA HIS A 628 -1.82 11.49 3.91
C HIS A 628 -0.30 11.58 3.99
N GLN A 629 0.25 12.05 5.13
CA GLN A 629 1.69 12.06 5.35
C GLN A 629 2.23 10.63 5.41
N LYS A 630 1.56 9.71 6.13
CA LYS A 630 1.96 8.29 6.16
C LYS A 630 1.97 7.63 4.78
N SER A 631 1.04 8.01 3.90
CA SER A 631 0.84 7.33 2.60
C SER A 631 1.63 7.93 1.44
N ILE A 632 1.93 9.23 1.45
CA ILE A 632 2.59 9.93 0.34
C ILE A 632 3.99 10.42 0.75
N SER A 633 4.23 10.64 2.04
CA SER A 633 5.49 11.06 2.63
C SER A 633 5.96 10.00 3.65
N ASN A 634 6.61 10.40 4.74
CA ASN A 634 7.13 9.54 5.79
C ASN A 634 6.85 10.14 7.17
N GLN A 635 6.55 9.32 8.17
CA GLN A 635 6.41 9.73 9.56
C GLN A 635 7.76 10.06 10.24
N LYS A 636 8.87 9.55 9.70
CA LYS A 636 10.22 9.75 10.24
C LYS A 636 10.60 11.24 10.28
N VAL A 637 10.21 12.04 9.29
CA VAL A 637 10.58 13.45 9.23
C VAL A 637 10.04 14.23 10.43
N THR A 638 8.79 14.00 10.84
CA THR A 638 8.22 14.60 12.06
C THR A 638 8.91 14.10 13.32
N PHE A 639 9.23 12.80 13.38
CA PHE A 639 9.97 12.23 14.52
C PHE A 639 11.37 12.82 14.66
N ASP A 640 12.10 13.00 13.55
CA ASP A 640 13.44 13.57 13.55
C ASP A 640 13.42 15.04 13.96
N VAL A 641 12.52 15.84 13.38
CA VAL A 641 12.38 17.27 13.69
C VAL A 641 12.04 17.48 15.17
N LEU A 642 11.10 16.71 15.72
CA LEU A 642 10.71 16.82 17.12
C LEU A 642 11.76 16.26 18.10
N ASN A 643 12.68 15.40 17.65
CA ASN A 643 13.82 14.93 18.46
C ASN A 643 15.04 15.86 18.40
N LEU A 644 15.02 16.90 17.57
CA LEU A 644 16.14 17.84 17.48
C LEU A 644 16.40 18.57 18.82
N PRO A 645 15.39 19.08 19.56
CA PRO A 645 15.62 19.73 20.84
C PRO A 645 16.23 18.75 21.86
N GLN A 646 17.29 19.19 22.56
CA GLN A 646 18.18 18.31 23.34
C GLN A 646 17.48 17.42 24.38
N ASN A 647 16.44 17.93 25.03
CA ASN A 647 15.78 17.27 26.16
C ASN A 647 14.38 16.76 25.82
N TYR A 648 14.05 16.60 24.54
CA TYR A 648 12.77 16.02 24.13
C TYR A 648 12.85 14.49 24.11
N SER A 649 11.82 13.83 24.64
CA SER A 649 11.61 12.40 24.49
C SER A 649 10.41 12.15 23.59
N VAL A 650 10.68 11.71 22.37
CA VAL A 650 9.65 11.58 21.32
C VAL A 650 9.36 10.11 21.03
N SER A 651 8.08 9.78 20.86
CA SER A 651 7.64 8.46 20.39
C SER A 651 6.47 8.58 19.43
N ILE A 652 6.34 7.60 18.52
CA ILE A 652 5.21 7.54 17.58
C ILE A 652 4.12 6.65 18.17
N ILE A 653 2.88 7.14 18.19
CA ILE A 653 1.71 6.33 18.53
C ILE A 653 1.45 5.39 17.35
N SER A 654 1.69 4.09 17.55
CA SER A 654 1.37 3.02 16.59
C SER A 654 -0.15 2.87 16.39
N SER A 655 -0.71 3.83 15.66
CA SER A 655 -2.12 4.02 15.38
C SER A 655 -2.30 4.18 13.88
N GLY A 656 -3.36 3.59 13.32
CA GLY A 656 -3.67 3.72 11.89
C GLY A 656 -4.32 5.07 11.58
N CYS A 657 -5.57 5.22 12.01
CA CYS A 657 -6.43 6.37 11.69
C CYS A 657 -7.09 6.95 12.95
N CYS A 658 -7.34 8.26 12.95
CA CYS A 658 -8.10 8.95 14.00
C CYS A 658 -9.62 8.79 13.89
N GLY A 659 -10.12 8.19 12.80
CA GLY A 659 -11.53 8.04 12.49
C GLY A 659 -12.19 9.27 11.85
N MET A 660 -11.52 10.43 11.80
CA MET A 660 -12.13 11.66 11.26
C MET A 660 -12.10 11.75 9.74
N ALA A 661 -10.92 11.58 9.13
CA ALA A 661 -10.67 11.67 7.67
C ALA A 661 -11.49 12.78 6.97
N GLY A 662 -11.18 14.02 7.32
CA GLY A 662 -11.91 15.20 6.84
C GLY A 662 -13.36 15.20 7.32
N SER A 663 -14.30 15.19 6.37
CA SER A 663 -15.74 15.25 6.67
C SER A 663 -16.35 13.90 7.06
N PHE A 664 -15.67 12.77 6.84
CA PHE A 664 -16.22 11.43 7.11
C PHE A 664 -16.74 11.31 8.55
N GLY A 665 -15.92 11.63 9.54
CA GLY A 665 -16.33 11.56 10.95
C GLY A 665 -17.39 12.58 11.37
N TYR A 666 -17.70 13.57 10.52
CA TYR A 666 -18.79 14.53 10.72
C TYR A 666 -20.13 14.03 10.18
N GLU A 667 -20.16 13.09 9.25
CA GLU A 667 -21.40 12.60 8.67
C GLU A 667 -22.18 11.77 9.70
N LYS A 668 -23.48 12.06 9.84
CA LYS A 668 -24.33 11.44 10.87
C LYS A 668 -24.29 9.91 10.81
N GLU A 669 -24.36 9.34 9.61
CA GLU A 669 -24.34 7.90 9.36
C GLU A 669 -22.97 7.24 9.60
N HIS A 670 -21.88 8.02 9.64
CA HIS A 670 -20.52 7.50 9.81
C HIS A 670 -19.99 7.70 11.23
N TYR A 671 -20.71 8.41 12.09
CA TYR A 671 -20.25 8.76 13.44
C TYR A 671 -19.82 7.55 14.27
N GLU A 672 -20.65 6.51 14.32
CA GLU A 672 -20.36 5.32 15.13
C GLU A 672 -19.08 4.60 14.66
N VAL A 673 -18.97 4.35 13.34
CA VAL A 673 -17.78 3.74 12.74
C VAL A 673 -16.55 4.62 12.93
N SER A 674 -16.69 5.93 12.78
CA SER A 674 -15.63 6.91 13.04
C SER A 674 -15.09 6.81 14.47
N MET A 675 -15.98 6.72 15.46
CA MET A 675 -15.60 6.54 16.86
C MET A 675 -14.94 5.17 17.08
N GLN A 676 -15.50 4.09 16.53
CA GLN A 676 -14.89 2.76 16.61
C GLN A 676 -13.45 2.76 16.08
N VAL A 677 -13.20 3.38 14.92
CA VAL A 677 -11.85 3.47 14.32
C VAL A 677 -10.86 4.16 15.28
N GLY A 678 -11.24 5.29 15.86
CA GLY A 678 -10.38 6.01 16.82
C GLY A 678 -10.13 5.21 18.11
N GLU A 679 -11.12 4.45 18.56
CA GLU A 679 -11.06 3.60 19.75
C GLU A 679 -10.15 2.37 19.62
N LEU A 680 -9.77 1.97 18.40
CA LEU A 680 -8.90 0.79 18.19
C LEU A 680 -7.49 0.97 18.79
N LYS A 681 -6.93 2.18 18.69
CA LYS A 681 -5.53 2.46 19.09
C LYS A 681 -5.34 3.89 19.60
N LEU A 682 -5.79 4.89 18.84
CA LEU A 682 -5.43 6.29 19.10
C LEU A 682 -6.05 6.82 20.40
N PHE A 683 -7.37 6.73 20.55
CA PHE A 683 -8.03 7.29 21.73
C PHE A 683 -7.58 6.60 23.03
N PRO A 684 -7.40 5.26 23.09
CA PRO A 684 -6.78 4.62 24.24
C PRO A 684 -5.35 5.10 24.53
N ALA A 685 -4.53 5.33 23.50
CA ALA A 685 -3.16 5.82 23.68
C ALA A 685 -3.11 7.24 24.24
N VAL A 686 -4.01 8.12 23.76
CA VAL A 686 -4.15 9.50 24.26
C VAL A 686 -4.65 9.51 25.70
N ARG A 687 -5.71 8.75 26.02
CA ARG A 687 -6.23 8.68 27.41
C ARG A 687 -5.26 8.09 28.42
N LYS A 688 -4.33 7.25 27.98
CA LYS A 688 -3.25 6.69 28.82
C LYS A 688 -2.05 7.62 28.97
N ALA A 689 -1.94 8.68 28.18
CA ALA A 689 -0.85 9.64 28.31
C ALA A 689 -1.07 10.51 29.56
N ALA A 690 0.02 10.85 30.25
CA ALA A 690 -0.04 11.79 31.37
C ALA A 690 -0.32 13.21 30.85
N SER A 691 -0.84 14.08 31.71
CA SER A 691 -1.29 15.43 31.34
C SER A 691 -0.17 16.37 30.88
N ASP A 692 1.08 16.06 31.22
CA ASP A 692 2.30 16.77 30.83
C ASP A 692 2.90 16.26 29.51
N VAL A 693 2.37 15.15 28.96
CA VAL A 693 2.78 14.64 27.65
C VAL A 693 2.08 15.42 26.54
N ILE A 694 2.86 15.95 25.61
CA ILE A 694 2.34 16.62 24.42
C ILE A 694 1.90 15.56 23.42
N ILE A 695 0.64 15.65 22.96
CA ILE A 695 0.15 14.87 21.82
C ILE A 695 0.30 15.74 20.58
N ALA A 696 1.21 15.35 19.69
CA ALA A 696 1.54 16.06 18.46
C ALA A 696 0.88 15.40 17.25
#